data_AF-A0AA85IL87-F1
#
_entry.id   AF-A0AA85IL87-F1
#
_cell.length_a   1.000
_cell.length_b   1.000
_cell.length_c   1.000
_cell.angle_alpha   90.00
_cell.angle_beta   90.00
_cell.angle_gamma   90.00
#
_symmetry.space_group_name_H-M   'P 1'
#
loop_
_entity.id
_entity.type
_entity.pdbx_description
1 polymer ?
#
loop_
_entity_poly.entity_id
_entity_poly.type
_entity_poly.pdbx_seq_one_letter_code
_entity_poly.pdbx_strand_id
1 'polypeptide(L)'
;MEKRVQPKWSTPVQNVKDVVLPNLYFYNSLTSKKERFVPLSGKHVKWYTCGPTVYDVSHLGHARTYIVFDVIRRVLADYFNFEVTYVLNITDIDDKIIKRARQNYLIDEYMSKDLDLAVVIGDISKGIQRIKSKLLTETDPDKKAYLNNEVDRLISLLSTESSDKEDPVIHLIRHARDAIADTLDAEFGHSVNDHKIFEVLSKHFEKEYLADMAALNVIPPSVLVRVTEYIGPIIKYVEKIIENGYAYVAKSGSVYFDTNRFASSPEHFYAKLVPTAFGDSDQLASGEGELSITGEKKSPTDFALWKASKPGEPAWPSPWGKGRPGWHIECSVMASDILGDTLDIHSGGVDLKFPHHDNELAQSEAYFGHSHWVNYFLHSGHLTISGCKMSKSLKNFITIRDALKTHTARQIRLIFLLHSWRDTMDYSDDTLAEAIAYEKQLVDFLYTCSNLQFAAKQSMLTNKFTFAESKDDKLRQILTDIQQKVYDALCDSCDTRTVLDLLRNLMSEADSIILSQLEPNKCISKLADDTFATSRFILQILRILGIADVTAASTGSPVPPEGIIAGGKVLEDYTHVSLTETIGSEFGSQSWLSLNALDIESLMFTVHKSLKASSTFINAVIREGDGFKETVNQYTTELKTKYGIQLFDSELDERKTLECILTTTTRKSLSELTTVPHGLEVNVWPVVLNFLHTLASVRNTVKGLLSSGCITDSACKKRLYEASDRFRDVDFVDAGIRLQDRATASDLSKGINVPPFIGLVDKSILLSERFENKTKRNETKSTKAVAKNEVTCIPPWEMFLSEVDKYSKFDSKGLPTHDASGNELSKSAVKKLQKLYTAQEKRYNTYLNNKK
;
A
#
# COMPACT_ATOMS: atom_id res chain seq x y z
N MET A 1 36.54 -28.28 -4.92
CA MET A 1 35.06 -28.41 -4.94
C MET A 1 34.43 -28.13 -3.58
N GLU A 2 35.10 -28.43 -2.44
CA GLU A 2 34.54 -28.26 -1.08
C GLU A 2 34.21 -26.81 -0.66
N LYS A 3 34.79 -25.77 -1.29
CA LYS A 3 34.49 -24.35 -0.98
C LYS A 3 33.42 -23.70 -1.86
N ARG A 4 32.70 -24.48 -2.68
CA ARG A 4 31.61 -24.00 -3.55
C ARG A 4 30.23 -24.36 -2.99
N VAL A 5 30.12 -24.35 -1.67
CA VAL A 5 28.89 -24.56 -0.91
C VAL A 5 28.80 -23.47 0.16
N GLN A 6 27.59 -23.21 0.66
CA GLN A 6 27.43 -22.25 1.76
C GLN A 6 28.27 -22.72 2.95
N PRO A 7 29.11 -21.85 3.55
CA PRO A 7 29.95 -22.22 4.67
C PRO A 7 29.09 -22.63 5.87
N LYS A 8 29.68 -23.37 6.81
CA LYS A 8 28.97 -23.73 8.05
C LYS A 8 28.62 -22.46 8.83
N TRP A 9 27.33 -22.17 8.92
CA TRP A 9 26.80 -21.08 9.72
C TRP A 9 26.49 -21.58 11.14
N SER A 10 26.67 -20.70 12.13
CA SER A 10 26.32 -20.97 13.52
C SER A 10 25.55 -19.79 14.08
N THR A 11 24.59 -20.07 14.97
CA THR A 11 23.84 -19.03 15.66
C THR A 11 24.78 -18.10 16.41
N PRO A 12 24.60 -16.76 16.31
CA PRO A 12 25.41 -15.80 17.05
C PRO A 12 25.32 -16.03 18.56
N VAL A 13 26.43 -15.80 19.26
CA VAL A 13 26.49 -15.84 20.72
C VAL A 13 26.35 -14.42 21.25
N GLN A 14 25.39 -14.19 22.15
CA GLN A 14 25.22 -12.86 22.75
C GLN A 14 26.41 -12.47 23.61
N ASN A 15 26.79 -11.20 23.53
CA ASN A 15 27.80 -10.60 24.41
C ASN A 15 27.22 -10.23 25.79
N VAL A 16 25.89 -10.25 25.93
CA VAL A 16 25.15 -9.93 27.16
C VAL A 16 24.48 -11.20 27.69
N LYS A 17 24.50 -11.39 29.01
CA LYS A 17 23.84 -12.52 29.69
C LYS A 17 22.43 -12.16 30.12
N ASP A 18 21.59 -13.18 30.29
CA ASP A 18 20.25 -13.07 30.90
C ASP A 18 19.23 -12.19 30.15
N VAL A 19 19.39 -12.03 28.82
CA VAL A 19 18.40 -11.34 27.97
C VAL A 19 17.37 -12.33 27.45
N VAL A 20 16.08 -12.07 27.68
CA VAL A 20 14.99 -12.87 27.11
C VAL A 20 14.62 -12.33 25.74
N LEU A 21 14.86 -13.15 24.71
CA LEU A 21 14.53 -12.84 23.31
C LEU A 21 13.25 -13.56 22.88
N PRO A 22 12.42 -12.94 22.02
CA PRO A 22 11.32 -13.64 21.38
C PRO A 22 11.85 -14.82 20.54
N ASN A 23 11.00 -15.82 20.29
CA ASN A 23 11.33 -16.96 19.44
C ASN A 23 11.20 -16.59 17.95
N LEU A 24 11.84 -15.50 17.55
CA LEU A 24 11.81 -14.95 16.20
C LEU A 24 12.82 -15.67 15.30
N TYR A 25 12.42 -15.96 14.06
CA TYR A 25 13.25 -16.56 13.02
C TYR A 25 13.25 -15.65 11.81
N PHE A 26 14.36 -15.61 11.07
CA PHE A 26 14.42 -14.96 9.77
C PHE A 26 14.92 -15.94 8.71
N TYR A 27 14.37 -15.85 7.50
CA TYR A 27 14.97 -16.52 6.35
C TYR A 27 16.34 -15.89 6.04
N ASN A 28 17.42 -16.61 6.38
CA ASN A 28 18.77 -16.14 6.19
C ASN A 28 19.31 -16.59 4.83
N SER A 29 19.67 -15.62 3.99
CA SER A 29 20.19 -15.92 2.65
C SER A 29 21.54 -16.65 2.66
N LEU A 30 22.29 -16.57 3.78
CA LEU A 30 23.53 -17.32 4.00
C LEU A 30 23.33 -18.82 4.17
N THR A 31 22.15 -19.26 4.64
CA THR A 31 21.85 -20.68 4.90
C THR A 31 20.70 -21.22 4.06
N SER A 32 19.98 -20.32 3.38
CA SER A 32 18.75 -20.60 2.63
C SER A 32 17.67 -21.28 3.50
N LYS A 33 17.65 -20.97 4.80
CA LYS A 33 16.74 -21.53 5.80
C LYS A 33 16.28 -20.44 6.76
N LYS A 34 15.20 -20.72 7.48
CA LYS A 34 14.76 -19.88 8.61
C LYS A 34 15.64 -20.18 9.81
N GLU A 35 16.42 -19.20 10.24
CA GLU A 35 17.33 -19.30 11.39
C GLU A 35 16.79 -18.47 12.55
N ARG A 36 17.00 -18.94 13.78
CA ARG A 36 16.62 -18.17 14.98
C ARG A 36 17.39 -16.86 14.98
N PHE A 37 16.68 -15.74 15.19
CA PHE A 37 17.27 -14.42 15.28
C PHE A 37 17.85 -14.18 16.68
N VAL A 38 19.15 -13.94 16.74
CA VAL A 38 19.89 -13.63 17.97
C VAL A 38 20.84 -12.47 17.66
N PRO A 39 20.52 -11.23 18.08
CA PRO A 39 21.45 -10.12 17.90
C PRO A 39 22.61 -10.21 18.87
N LEU A 40 23.74 -9.59 18.53
CA LEU A 40 24.99 -9.66 19.30
C LEU A 40 24.90 -8.95 20.67
N SER A 41 24.15 -7.85 20.75
CA SER A 41 24.12 -6.95 21.91
C SER A 41 22.73 -6.84 22.55
N GLY A 42 22.27 -7.91 23.19
CA GLY A 42 21.01 -7.92 23.93
C GLY A 42 19.79 -7.71 23.03
N LYS A 43 19.07 -6.59 23.17
CA LYS A 43 17.98 -6.18 22.26
C LYS A 43 18.39 -5.08 21.26
N HIS A 44 19.67 -4.71 21.23
CA HIS A 44 20.19 -3.77 20.25
C HIS A 44 20.51 -4.49 18.94
N VAL A 45 19.98 -3.99 17.82
CA VAL A 45 20.14 -4.56 16.47
C VAL A 45 20.90 -3.58 15.59
N LYS A 46 22.05 -4.01 15.08
CA LYS A 46 22.85 -3.30 14.08
C LYS A 46 22.42 -3.73 12.68
N TRP A 47 21.81 -2.84 11.93
CA TRP A 47 21.24 -3.15 10.63
C TRP A 47 21.72 -2.17 9.54
N TYR A 48 22.33 -2.68 8.48
CA TYR A 48 22.61 -1.94 7.24
C TYR A 48 21.72 -2.39 6.07
N THR A 49 21.22 -1.43 5.28
CA THR A 49 20.52 -1.69 4.02
C THR A 49 21.17 -0.93 2.88
N CYS A 50 21.39 -1.61 1.75
CA CYS A 50 21.83 -0.95 0.52
C CYS A 50 20.71 -0.04 -0.01
N GLY A 51 21.00 1.25 -0.13
CA GLY A 51 20.07 2.26 -0.61
C GLY A 51 20.16 2.54 -2.11
N PRO A 52 19.49 3.59 -2.59
CA PRO A 52 19.32 3.83 -4.02
C PRO A 52 20.54 4.48 -4.67
N THR A 53 20.74 4.18 -5.95
CA THR A 53 21.53 5.03 -6.86
C THR A 53 20.67 6.19 -7.36
N VAL A 54 21.00 7.41 -6.94
CA VAL A 54 20.17 8.61 -7.16
C VAL A 54 20.42 9.27 -8.52
N TYR A 55 20.17 8.53 -9.60
CA TYR A 55 20.35 9.02 -10.99
C TYR A 55 19.05 9.33 -11.73
N ASP A 56 17.92 8.85 -11.21
CA ASP A 56 16.60 8.91 -11.85
C ASP A 56 15.50 8.55 -10.82
N VAL A 57 14.24 8.86 -11.14
CA VAL A 57 13.07 8.70 -10.26
C VAL A 57 12.91 7.31 -9.64
N SER A 58 12.25 7.23 -8.49
CA SER A 58 11.94 5.97 -7.82
C SER A 58 10.73 5.27 -8.42
N HIS A 59 10.75 3.94 -8.48
CA HIS A 59 9.68 3.11 -9.02
C HIS A 59 9.15 2.10 -8.01
N LEU A 60 8.04 1.42 -8.32
CA LEU A 60 7.40 0.47 -7.40
C LEU A 60 8.31 -0.67 -6.94
N GLY A 61 9.30 -1.09 -7.73
CA GLY A 61 10.33 -2.03 -7.26
C GLY A 61 11.16 -1.52 -6.06
N HIS A 62 11.50 -0.23 -6.04
CA HIS A 62 12.12 0.41 -4.87
C HIS A 62 11.13 0.48 -3.71
N ALA A 63 9.89 0.91 -3.99
CA ALA A 63 8.84 0.97 -2.97
C ALA A 63 8.68 -0.36 -2.24
N ARG A 64 8.61 -1.48 -2.97
CA ARG A 64 8.51 -2.83 -2.39
C ARG A 64 9.65 -3.11 -1.43
N THR A 65 10.89 -2.93 -1.89
CA THR A 65 12.10 -3.21 -1.11
C THR A 65 12.12 -2.41 0.20
N TYR A 66 11.92 -1.10 0.13
CA TYR A 66 12.01 -0.24 1.30
C TYR A 66 10.78 -0.35 2.23
N ILE A 67 9.58 -0.63 1.71
CA ILE A 67 8.40 -0.94 2.55
C ILE A 67 8.60 -2.26 3.29
N VAL A 68 9.14 -3.30 2.65
CA VAL A 68 9.41 -4.60 3.29
C VAL A 68 10.35 -4.41 4.49
N PHE A 69 11.47 -3.71 4.31
CA PHE A 69 12.43 -3.52 5.40
C PHE A 69 11.92 -2.52 6.45
N ASP A 70 11.12 -1.51 6.07
CA ASP A 70 10.40 -0.68 7.02
C ASP A 70 9.47 -1.49 7.92
N VAL A 71 8.70 -2.43 7.34
CA VAL A 71 7.79 -3.28 8.12
C VAL A 71 8.54 -4.25 9.02
N ILE A 72 9.58 -4.91 8.53
CA ILE A 72 10.41 -5.78 9.39
C ILE A 72 11.02 -4.96 10.54
N ARG A 73 11.51 -3.74 10.25
CA ARG A 73 12.05 -2.83 11.26
C ARG A 73 11.01 -2.40 12.28
N ARG A 74 9.78 -2.08 11.86
CA ARG A 74 8.65 -1.76 12.77
C ARG A 74 8.23 -2.97 13.59
N VAL A 75 8.22 -4.18 13.04
CA VAL A 75 7.92 -5.40 13.82
C VAL A 75 9.01 -5.61 14.89
N LEU A 76 10.29 -5.45 14.55
CA LEU A 76 11.36 -5.52 15.54
C LEU A 76 11.21 -4.44 16.62
N ALA A 77 11.07 -3.19 16.22
CA ALA A 77 11.05 -2.05 17.15
C ALA A 77 9.74 -1.92 17.94
N ASP A 78 8.60 -1.91 17.25
CA ASP A 78 7.30 -1.56 17.84
C ASP A 78 6.56 -2.78 18.42
N TYR A 79 6.79 -4.00 17.89
CA TYR A 79 6.13 -5.21 18.40
C TYR A 79 7.02 -5.97 19.40
N PHE A 80 8.29 -6.20 19.07
CA PHE A 80 9.22 -6.97 19.91
C PHE A 80 10.11 -6.11 20.82
N ASN A 81 10.03 -4.78 20.69
CA ASN A 81 10.78 -3.81 21.50
C ASN A 81 12.31 -3.97 21.38
N PHE A 82 12.80 -4.23 20.16
CA PHE A 82 14.23 -4.13 19.84
C PHE A 82 14.63 -2.67 19.60
N GLU A 83 15.83 -2.30 20.04
CA GLU A 83 16.44 -1.02 19.69
C GLU A 83 17.19 -1.20 18.37
N VAL A 84 16.74 -0.55 17.29
CA VAL A 84 17.32 -0.75 15.94
C VAL A 84 18.16 0.46 15.52
N THR A 85 19.47 0.26 15.38
CA THR A 85 20.36 1.18 14.64
C THR A 85 20.32 0.81 13.17
N TYR A 86 19.50 1.53 12.41
CA TYR A 86 19.29 1.27 10.98
C TYR A 86 20.06 2.27 10.12
N VAL A 87 21.02 1.78 9.35
CA VAL A 87 21.88 2.54 8.46
C VAL A 87 21.46 2.30 7.01
N LEU A 88 21.34 3.38 6.24
CA LEU A 88 21.03 3.34 4.81
C LEU A 88 22.05 4.23 4.08
N ASN A 89 22.63 3.76 2.99
CA ASN A 89 23.46 4.62 2.15
C ASN A 89 22.67 5.28 1.02
N ILE A 90 23.25 6.33 0.45
CA ILE A 90 22.89 6.87 -0.86
C ILE A 90 24.10 6.71 -1.76
N THR A 91 23.94 5.98 -2.87
CA THR A 91 24.96 5.96 -3.93
C THR A 91 24.79 7.20 -4.78
N ASP A 92 25.50 8.27 -4.41
CA ASP A 92 25.49 9.59 -5.03
C ASP A 92 26.61 9.80 -6.06
N ILE A 93 27.43 8.77 -6.27
CA ILE A 93 28.38 8.67 -7.37
C ILE A 93 28.32 7.25 -7.97
N ASP A 94 28.06 7.16 -9.28
CA ASP A 94 28.04 5.90 -10.03
C ASP A 94 28.16 6.20 -11.53
N ASP A 95 28.54 5.21 -12.34
CA ASP A 95 28.64 5.34 -13.80
C ASP A 95 27.31 5.84 -14.42
N LYS A 96 26.15 5.42 -13.87
CA LYS A 96 24.83 5.90 -14.33
C LYS A 96 24.59 7.38 -14.01
N ILE A 97 25.03 7.84 -12.84
CA ILE A 97 24.93 9.25 -12.42
C ILE A 97 25.83 10.10 -13.32
N ILE A 98 27.08 9.67 -13.51
CA ILE A 98 28.06 10.37 -14.34
C ILE A 98 27.50 10.58 -15.74
N LYS A 99 27.06 9.50 -16.39
CA LYS A 99 26.53 9.54 -17.75
C LYS A 99 25.29 10.42 -17.84
N ARG A 100 24.32 10.25 -16.93
CA ARG A 100 23.07 11.03 -16.96
C ARG A 100 23.30 12.51 -16.71
N ALA A 101 24.15 12.87 -15.74
CA ALA A 101 24.42 14.27 -15.41
C ALA A 101 25.12 14.99 -16.55
N ARG A 102 26.09 14.31 -17.19
CA ARG A 102 26.80 14.81 -18.35
C ARG A 102 25.89 14.99 -19.56
N GLN A 103 25.05 14.01 -19.84
CA GLN A 103 24.01 14.07 -20.87
C GLN A 103 23.04 15.23 -20.64
N ASN A 104 22.56 15.41 -19.42
CA ASN A 104 21.66 16.52 -19.06
C ASN A 104 22.34 17.88 -19.24
N TYR A 105 23.57 18.02 -18.74
CA TYR A 105 24.33 19.26 -18.90
C TYR A 105 24.55 19.61 -20.39
N LEU A 106 25.00 18.65 -21.19
CA LEU A 106 25.29 18.86 -22.60
C LEU A 106 24.03 19.18 -23.41
N ILE A 107 22.89 18.57 -23.10
CA ILE A 107 21.65 18.89 -23.80
C ILE A 107 21.08 20.25 -23.39
N ASP A 108 21.23 20.66 -22.13
CA ASP A 108 20.80 21.97 -21.67
C ASP A 108 21.66 23.08 -22.33
N GLU A 109 22.98 22.87 -22.42
CA GLU A 109 23.89 23.72 -23.20
C GLU A 109 23.51 23.74 -24.69
N TYR A 110 23.16 22.59 -25.28
CA TYR A 110 22.70 22.51 -26.67
C TYR A 110 21.40 23.29 -26.88
N MET A 111 20.43 23.17 -25.98
CA MET A 111 19.14 23.89 -26.04
C MET A 111 19.25 25.39 -25.81
N SER A 112 20.33 25.85 -25.16
CA SER A 112 20.60 27.29 -24.96
C SER A 112 21.10 28.00 -26.20
N LYS A 113 21.52 27.24 -27.23
CA LYS A 113 22.05 27.77 -28.49
C LYS A 113 20.92 28.08 -29.45
N ASP A 114 21.11 29.13 -30.26
CA ASP A 114 20.27 29.41 -31.41
C ASP A 114 20.63 28.43 -32.54
N LEU A 115 19.82 27.38 -32.70
CA LEU A 115 20.12 26.24 -33.57
C LEU A 115 19.19 26.20 -34.78
N ASP A 116 19.81 26.06 -35.96
CA ASP A 116 19.06 25.82 -37.19
C ASP A 116 18.45 24.42 -37.24
N LEU A 117 17.26 24.32 -37.83
CA LEU A 117 16.53 23.06 -38.01
C LEU A 117 17.38 21.97 -38.70
N ALA A 118 18.18 22.35 -39.69
CA ALA A 118 19.05 21.43 -40.43
C ALA A 118 20.14 20.80 -39.52
N VAL A 119 20.66 21.55 -38.54
CA VAL A 119 21.65 21.05 -37.58
C VAL A 119 21.01 19.99 -36.70
N VAL A 120 19.83 20.28 -36.16
CA VAL A 120 19.09 19.36 -35.28
C VAL A 120 18.74 18.06 -36.00
N ILE A 121 18.26 18.14 -37.24
CA ILE A 121 17.98 16.95 -38.06
C ILE A 121 19.25 16.12 -38.28
N GLY A 122 20.38 16.79 -38.54
CA GLY A 122 21.69 16.16 -38.70
C GLY A 122 22.12 15.40 -37.44
N ASP A 123 21.97 16.02 -36.27
CA ASP A 123 22.37 15.41 -34.99
C ASP A 123 21.45 14.26 -34.56
N ILE A 124 20.15 14.34 -34.83
CA ILE A 124 19.23 13.20 -34.67
C ILE A 124 19.64 12.04 -35.58
N SER A 125 20.03 12.34 -36.82
CA SER A 125 20.50 11.31 -37.77
C SER A 125 21.77 10.61 -37.30
N LYS A 126 22.71 11.35 -36.68
CA LYS A 126 23.88 10.75 -36.02
C LYS A 126 23.46 9.85 -34.85
N GLY A 127 22.51 10.30 -34.02
CA GLY A 127 21.95 9.50 -32.93
C GLY A 127 21.36 8.18 -33.42
N ILE A 128 20.58 8.22 -34.51
CA ILE A 128 20.04 7.00 -35.17
C ILE A 128 21.17 6.07 -35.60
N GLN A 129 22.24 6.59 -36.23
CA GLN A 129 23.38 5.76 -36.64
C GLN A 129 24.06 5.08 -35.44
N ARG A 130 24.23 5.78 -34.32
CA ARG A 130 24.79 5.20 -33.08
C ARG A 130 23.92 4.09 -32.53
N ILE A 131 22.59 4.28 -32.50
CA ILE A 131 21.66 3.24 -32.05
C ILE A 131 21.75 2.01 -32.96
N LYS A 132 21.81 2.20 -34.29
CA LYS A 132 22.01 1.11 -35.25
C LYS A 132 23.33 0.37 -35.02
N SER A 133 24.42 1.06 -34.68
CA SER A 133 25.69 0.41 -34.33
C SER A 133 25.57 -0.44 -33.07
N LYS A 134 24.89 0.05 -32.01
CA LYS A 134 24.62 -0.72 -30.79
C LYS A 134 23.79 -1.98 -31.08
N LEU A 135 22.84 -1.88 -32.01
CA LEU A 135 21.97 -2.98 -32.41
C LEU A 135 22.71 -4.18 -33.02
N LEU A 136 23.89 -3.94 -33.62
CA LEU A 136 24.74 -4.98 -34.21
C LEU A 136 25.43 -5.85 -33.15
N THR A 137 25.68 -5.29 -31.97
CA THR A 137 26.42 -5.95 -30.88
C THR A 137 25.52 -6.38 -29.71
N GLU A 138 24.27 -5.94 -29.68
CA GLU A 138 23.31 -6.32 -28.63
C GLU A 138 22.86 -7.77 -28.79
N THR A 139 22.91 -8.49 -27.67
CA THR A 139 22.60 -9.93 -27.59
C THR A 139 21.26 -10.18 -26.88
N ASP A 140 20.82 -9.25 -26.05
CA ASP A 140 19.54 -9.33 -25.33
C ASP A 140 18.35 -9.08 -26.29
N PRO A 141 17.40 -10.03 -26.42
CA PRO A 141 16.27 -9.91 -27.35
C PRO A 141 15.36 -8.70 -27.07
N ASP A 142 15.10 -8.39 -25.79
CA ASP A 142 14.19 -7.32 -25.39
C ASP A 142 14.81 -5.95 -25.64
N LYS A 143 16.10 -5.79 -25.31
CA LYS A 143 16.86 -4.57 -25.64
C LYS A 143 16.96 -4.37 -27.14
N LYS A 144 17.19 -5.43 -27.91
CA LYS A 144 17.25 -5.36 -29.36
C LYS A 144 15.92 -4.92 -29.97
N ALA A 145 14.79 -5.45 -29.47
CA ALA A 145 13.47 -5.02 -29.87
C ALA A 145 13.23 -3.54 -29.55
N TYR A 146 13.60 -3.10 -28.34
CA TYR A 146 13.51 -1.70 -27.93
C TYR A 146 14.32 -0.76 -28.84
N LEU A 147 15.59 -1.07 -29.10
CA LEU A 147 16.45 -0.24 -29.93
C LEU A 147 15.95 -0.14 -31.38
N ASN A 148 15.38 -1.21 -31.94
CA ASN A 148 14.72 -1.17 -33.25
C ASN A 148 13.51 -0.21 -33.23
N ASN A 149 12.62 -0.37 -32.25
CA ASN A 149 11.44 0.50 -32.10
C ASN A 149 11.83 1.97 -31.94
N GLU A 150 12.92 2.25 -31.23
CA GLU A 150 13.43 3.61 -31.04
C GLU A 150 13.99 4.20 -32.34
N VAL A 151 14.69 3.41 -33.16
CA VAL A 151 15.14 3.84 -34.50
C VAL A 151 13.94 4.20 -35.37
N ASP A 152 12.92 3.33 -35.42
CA ASP A 152 11.72 3.57 -36.23
C ASP A 152 10.97 4.81 -35.75
N ARG A 153 10.86 5.00 -34.43
CA ARG A 153 10.26 6.20 -33.81
C ARG A 153 11.00 7.48 -34.23
N LEU A 154 12.33 7.48 -34.18
CA LEU A 154 13.14 8.65 -34.55
C LEU A 154 13.08 8.96 -36.05
N ILE A 155 13.05 7.93 -36.91
CA ILE A 155 12.87 8.10 -38.35
C ILE A 155 11.49 8.70 -38.66
N SER A 156 10.44 8.20 -37.97
CA SER A 156 9.09 8.75 -38.09
C SER A 156 9.04 10.21 -37.61
N LEU A 157 9.73 10.55 -36.52
CA LEU A 157 9.80 11.91 -35.99
C LEU A 157 10.40 12.88 -37.02
N LEU A 158 11.46 12.49 -37.73
CA LEU A 158 12.08 13.30 -38.79
C LEU A 158 11.20 13.48 -40.03
N SER A 159 10.21 12.61 -40.22
CA SER A 159 9.33 12.60 -41.39
C SER A 159 7.99 13.33 -41.14
N THR A 160 7.71 13.74 -39.90
CA THR A 160 6.44 14.35 -39.51
C THR A 160 6.52 15.87 -39.59
N GLU A 161 5.57 16.52 -40.27
CA GLU A 161 5.47 17.99 -40.27
C GLU A 161 5.00 18.47 -38.88
N SER A 162 5.68 19.49 -38.32
CA SER A 162 5.37 20.02 -36.98
C SER A 162 3.96 20.62 -36.95
N SER A 163 3.18 20.31 -35.91
CA SER A 163 1.90 20.99 -35.67
C SER A 163 2.09 22.49 -35.44
N ASP A 164 1.16 23.33 -35.92
CA ASP A 164 1.20 24.82 -35.90
C ASP A 164 1.42 25.51 -34.52
N LYS A 165 1.61 24.78 -33.42
CA LYS A 165 1.62 25.31 -32.05
C LYS A 165 2.98 25.29 -31.33
N GLU A 166 4.00 24.61 -31.84
CA GLU A 166 5.32 24.49 -31.20
C GLU A 166 6.43 24.76 -32.22
N ASP A 167 7.52 25.41 -31.79
CA ASP A 167 8.70 25.63 -32.63
C ASP A 167 9.27 24.27 -33.11
N PRO A 168 9.49 24.07 -34.43
CA PRO A 168 9.95 22.80 -34.98
C PRO A 168 11.28 22.30 -34.38
N VAL A 169 12.20 23.20 -34.04
CA VAL A 169 13.49 22.88 -33.42
C VAL A 169 13.27 22.37 -32.01
N ILE A 170 12.47 23.08 -31.20
CA ILE A 170 12.15 22.69 -29.82
C ILE A 170 11.43 21.34 -29.81
N HIS A 171 10.48 21.14 -30.72
CA HIS A 171 9.75 19.89 -30.88
C HIS A 171 10.69 18.70 -31.13
N LEU A 172 11.58 18.83 -32.13
CA LEU A 172 12.54 17.77 -32.45
C LEU A 172 13.50 17.48 -31.30
N ILE A 173 14.07 18.51 -30.66
CA ILE A 173 14.99 18.30 -29.53
C ILE A 173 14.27 17.58 -28.37
N ARG A 174 13.05 18.01 -28.03
CA ARG A 174 12.26 17.41 -26.94
C ARG A 174 11.96 15.93 -27.20
N HIS A 175 11.60 15.58 -28.42
CA HIS A 175 11.22 14.21 -28.78
C HIS A 175 12.38 13.30 -29.19
N ALA A 176 13.57 13.85 -29.46
CA ALA A 176 14.81 13.10 -29.75
C ALA A 176 15.89 13.26 -28.67
N ARG A 177 15.53 13.79 -27.48
CA ARG A 177 16.44 14.16 -26.39
C ARG A 177 17.49 13.09 -26.07
N ASP A 178 17.07 11.85 -25.84
CA ASP A 178 17.97 10.75 -25.46
C ASP A 178 19.03 10.46 -26.55
N ALA A 179 18.63 10.50 -27.83
CA ALA A 179 19.51 10.21 -28.96
C ALA A 179 20.52 11.35 -29.20
N ILE A 180 20.08 12.61 -29.08
CA ILE A 180 20.94 13.79 -29.15
C ILE A 180 21.91 13.77 -27.97
N ALA A 181 21.43 13.53 -26.75
CA ALA A 181 22.26 13.50 -25.55
C ALA A 181 23.34 12.41 -25.61
N ASP A 182 23.04 11.18 -26.06
CA ASP A 182 24.06 10.12 -26.23
C ASP A 182 25.12 10.49 -27.29
N THR A 183 24.75 11.26 -28.30
CA THR A 183 25.68 11.75 -29.33
C THR A 183 26.58 12.84 -28.78
N LEU A 184 26.00 13.86 -28.13
CA LEU A 184 26.75 14.94 -27.48
C LEU A 184 27.69 14.40 -26.41
N ASP A 185 27.25 13.43 -25.62
CA ASP A 185 28.05 12.78 -24.58
C ASP A 185 29.29 12.10 -25.15
N ALA A 186 29.16 11.44 -26.30
CA ALA A 186 30.27 10.78 -26.97
C ALA A 186 31.28 11.78 -27.56
N GLU A 187 30.81 12.93 -28.06
CA GLU A 187 31.66 13.95 -28.67
C GLU A 187 32.31 14.86 -27.61
N PHE A 188 31.53 15.35 -26.65
CA PHE A 188 31.92 16.42 -25.73
C PHE A 188 32.01 15.99 -24.27
N GLY A 189 31.66 14.75 -23.92
CA GLY A 189 31.64 14.29 -22.53
C GLY A 189 32.97 14.47 -21.80
N HIS A 190 34.10 14.27 -22.51
CA HIS A 190 35.44 14.47 -21.97
C HIS A 190 35.73 15.89 -21.44
N SER A 191 34.96 16.90 -21.88
CA SER A 191 35.10 18.30 -21.46
C SER A 191 34.37 18.62 -20.14
N VAL A 192 33.44 17.76 -19.70
CA VAL A 192 32.58 18.01 -18.53
C VAL A 192 33.27 17.54 -17.25
N ASN A 193 34.03 18.43 -16.62
CA ASN A 193 34.89 18.08 -15.48
C ASN A 193 34.48 18.74 -14.15
N ASP A 194 33.47 19.61 -14.14
CA ASP A 194 32.99 20.25 -12.90
C ASP A 194 32.20 19.26 -12.05
N HIS A 195 32.69 18.99 -10.83
CA HIS A 195 32.04 18.10 -9.87
C HIS A 195 30.61 18.51 -9.54
N LYS A 196 30.32 19.83 -9.55
CA LYS A 196 28.98 20.35 -9.24
C LYS A 196 27.91 19.83 -10.20
N ILE A 197 28.27 19.54 -11.45
CA ILE A 197 27.33 19.03 -12.46
C ILE A 197 26.76 17.67 -12.02
N PHE A 198 27.62 16.80 -11.48
CA PHE A 198 27.22 15.48 -11.00
C PHE A 198 26.44 15.56 -9.68
N GLU A 199 26.87 16.44 -8.77
CA GLU A 199 26.20 16.66 -7.49
C GLU A 199 24.77 17.20 -7.61
N VAL A 200 24.51 18.08 -8.58
CA VAL A 200 23.18 18.66 -8.78
C VAL A 200 22.15 17.57 -9.09
N LEU A 201 22.52 16.60 -9.95
CA LEU A 201 21.65 15.48 -10.31
C LEU A 201 21.38 14.58 -9.11
N SER A 202 22.44 14.16 -8.41
CA SER A 202 22.32 13.23 -7.28
C SER A 202 21.53 13.84 -6.12
N LYS A 203 21.80 15.10 -5.75
CA LYS A 203 21.05 15.82 -4.71
C LYS A 203 19.57 16.00 -5.07
N HIS A 204 19.26 16.24 -6.35
CA HIS A 204 17.89 16.34 -6.81
C HIS A 204 17.13 15.02 -6.58
N PHE A 205 17.65 13.90 -7.10
CA PHE A 205 16.98 12.61 -6.97
C PHE A 205 17.05 12.00 -5.57
N GLU A 206 18.05 12.36 -4.75
CA GLU A 206 18.07 12.03 -3.33
C GLU A 206 16.88 12.69 -2.61
N LYS A 207 16.66 13.99 -2.84
CA LYS A 207 15.50 14.70 -2.27
C LYS A 207 14.19 14.09 -2.75
N GLU A 208 14.08 13.74 -4.02
CA GLU A 208 12.89 13.09 -4.56
C GLU A 208 12.66 11.71 -3.93
N TYR A 209 13.70 10.89 -3.81
CA TYR A 209 13.64 9.58 -3.16
C TYR A 209 13.15 9.69 -1.72
N LEU A 210 13.73 10.59 -0.92
CA LEU A 210 13.31 10.78 0.47
C LEU A 210 11.86 11.24 0.58
N ALA A 211 11.41 12.12 -0.33
CA ALA A 211 10.01 12.54 -0.40
C ALA A 211 9.07 11.38 -0.78
N ASP A 212 9.47 10.54 -1.75
CA ASP A 212 8.69 9.37 -2.17
C ASP A 212 8.60 8.32 -1.04
N MET A 213 9.69 8.08 -0.30
CA MET A 213 9.68 7.19 0.86
C MET A 213 8.77 7.72 1.98
N ALA A 214 8.85 9.01 2.28
CA ALA A 214 7.96 9.65 3.25
C ALA A 214 6.49 9.54 2.82
N ALA A 215 6.17 9.75 1.54
CA ALA A 215 4.82 9.60 1.00
C ALA A 215 4.28 8.17 1.14
N LEU A 216 5.16 7.16 1.16
CA LEU A 216 4.82 5.75 1.38
C LEU A 216 4.79 5.32 2.86
N ASN A 217 4.90 6.27 3.79
CA ASN A 217 5.00 6.01 5.24
C ASN A 217 6.19 5.11 5.61
N VAL A 218 7.30 5.23 4.89
CA VAL A 218 8.58 4.60 5.25
C VAL A 218 9.28 5.52 6.26
N ILE A 219 9.65 4.98 7.41
CA ILE A 219 10.36 5.76 8.43
C ILE A 219 11.81 6.01 7.97
N PRO A 220 12.35 7.23 8.16
CA PRO A 220 13.74 7.52 7.87
C PRO A 220 14.73 6.60 8.60
N PRO A 221 15.91 6.35 8.01
CA PRO A 221 16.95 5.59 8.70
C PRO A 221 17.48 6.33 9.94
N SER A 222 18.05 5.58 10.88
CA SER A 222 18.75 6.15 12.04
C SER A 222 19.99 6.93 11.60
N VAL A 223 20.69 6.43 10.57
CA VAL A 223 21.86 7.08 9.96
C VAL A 223 21.74 6.98 8.44
N LEU A 224 21.87 8.12 7.76
CA LEU A 224 21.96 8.22 6.30
C LEU A 224 23.40 8.62 5.93
N VAL A 225 24.06 7.84 5.07
CA VAL A 225 25.45 8.06 4.65
C VAL A 225 25.56 8.19 3.14
N ARG A 226 26.48 9.02 2.64
CA ARG A 226 26.70 9.23 1.20
C ARG A 226 28.09 8.79 0.78
N VAL A 227 28.22 8.24 -0.41
CA VAL A 227 29.51 7.72 -0.90
C VAL A 227 30.54 8.85 -1.03
N THR A 228 30.14 10.01 -1.54
CA THR A 228 31.05 11.16 -1.69
C THR A 228 31.60 11.70 -0.37
N GLU A 229 30.93 11.44 0.76
CA GLU A 229 31.39 11.81 2.11
C GLU A 229 32.43 10.80 2.66
N TYR A 230 32.52 9.61 2.05
CA TYR A 230 33.32 8.47 2.53
C TYR A 230 34.58 8.17 1.70
N ILE A 231 34.97 9.03 0.76
CA ILE A 231 36.13 8.79 -0.12
C ILE A 231 37.43 8.53 0.66
N GLY A 232 37.71 9.33 1.68
CA GLY A 232 38.91 9.15 2.53
C GLY A 232 38.93 7.80 3.25
N PRO A 233 37.87 7.44 4.01
CA PRO A 233 37.70 6.10 4.57
C PRO A 233 37.82 4.98 3.54
N ILE A 234 37.21 5.10 2.36
CA ILE A 234 37.28 4.08 1.30
C ILE A 234 38.73 3.85 0.86
N ILE A 235 39.50 4.90 0.62
CA ILE A 235 40.92 4.78 0.22
C ILE A 235 41.70 3.98 1.27
N LYS A 236 41.55 4.33 2.56
CA LYS A 236 42.23 3.62 3.66
C LYS A 236 41.82 2.15 3.74
N TYR A 237 40.55 1.86 3.49
CA TYR A 237 40.03 0.49 3.48
C TYR A 237 40.64 -0.33 2.36
N VAL A 238 40.74 0.25 1.16
CA VAL A 238 41.37 -0.38 0.00
C VAL A 238 42.86 -0.59 0.21
N GLU A 239 43.58 0.39 0.78
CA GLU A 239 44.99 0.23 1.18
C GLU A 239 45.16 -0.99 2.08
N LYS A 240 44.27 -1.15 3.07
CA LYS A 240 44.33 -2.30 3.99
C LYS A 240 44.07 -3.64 3.31
N ILE A 241 43.12 -3.71 2.36
CA ILE A 241 42.88 -4.93 1.58
C ILE A 241 44.11 -5.29 0.71
N ILE A 242 44.81 -4.28 0.16
CA ILE A 242 46.08 -4.48 -0.56
C ILE A 242 47.15 -5.02 0.40
N GLU A 243 47.32 -4.40 1.58
CA GLU A 243 48.26 -4.86 2.62
C GLU A 243 48.01 -6.31 3.03
N ASN A 244 46.74 -6.71 3.17
CA ASN A 244 46.34 -8.07 3.50
C ASN A 244 46.52 -9.05 2.31
N GLY A 245 46.89 -8.56 1.12
CA GLY A 245 47.24 -9.35 -0.04
C GLY A 245 46.03 -9.82 -0.89
N TYR A 246 44.87 -9.18 -0.73
CA TYR A 246 43.64 -9.54 -1.46
C TYR A 246 43.28 -8.56 -2.59
N ALA A 247 44.07 -7.52 -2.80
CA ALA A 247 43.90 -6.58 -3.90
C ALA A 247 45.22 -6.24 -4.57
N TYR A 248 45.15 -5.75 -5.80
CA TYR A 248 46.31 -5.33 -6.58
C TYR A 248 46.02 -4.09 -7.42
N VAL A 249 47.07 -3.30 -7.66
CA VAL A 249 47.02 -2.09 -8.48
C VAL A 249 47.34 -2.45 -9.93
N ALA A 250 46.48 -2.07 -10.87
CA ALA A 250 46.69 -2.19 -12.30
C ALA A 250 47.56 -1.04 -12.84
N LYS A 251 48.08 -1.19 -14.06
CA LYS A 251 48.94 -0.17 -14.70
C LYS A 251 48.24 1.18 -14.90
N SER A 252 46.92 1.19 -15.01
CA SER A 252 46.09 2.40 -15.14
C SER A 252 45.96 3.22 -13.86
N GLY A 253 46.27 2.63 -12.70
CA GLY A 253 45.94 3.19 -11.39
C GLY A 253 44.61 2.67 -10.81
N SER A 254 43.85 1.85 -11.55
CA SER A 254 42.72 1.11 -10.97
C SER A 254 43.21 0.08 -9.95
N VAL A 255 42.39 -0.23 -8.95
CA VAL A 255 42.65 -1.28 -7.95
C VAL A 255 41.56 -2.34 -8.06
N TYR A 256 41.96 -3.61 -8.13
CA TYR A 256 41.07 -4.75 -8.26
C TYR A 256 41.20 -5.71 -7.08
N PHE A 257 40.08 -6.32 -6.70
CA PHE A 257 40.02 -7.41 -5.74
C PHE A 257 40.38 -8.74 -6.40
N ASP A 258 41.30 -9.50 -5.82
CA ASP A 258 41.75 -10.81 -6.32
C ASP A 258 40.86 -11.93 -5.77
N THR A 259 39.85 -12.28 -6.55
CA THR A 259 38.84 -13.28 -6.17
C THR A 259 39.44 -14.67 -5.99
N ASN A 260 40.45 -15.02 -6.79
CA ASN A 260 41.12 -16.32 -6.71
C ASN A 260 42.01 -16.43 -5.46
N ARG A 261 42.73 -15.36 -5.13
CA ARG A 261 43.53 -15.30 -3.90
C ARG A 261 42.65 -15.38 -2.65
N PHE A 262 41.53 -14.66 -2.64
CA PHE A 262 40.57 -14.73 -1.54
C PHE A 262 39.98 -16.14 -1.38
N ALA A 263 39.48 -16.72 -2.47
CA ALA A 263 38.87 -18.06 -2.44
C ALA A 263 39.85 -19.19 -2.08
N SER A 264 41.14 -19.04 -2.39
CA SER A 264 42.18 -20.02 -2.04
C SER A 264 42.67 -19.91 -0.60
N SER A 265 42.34 -18.83 0.12
CA SER A 265 42.80 -18.62 1.49
C SER A 265 41.99 -19.48 2.48
N PRO A 266 42.60 -20.06 3.54
CA PRO A 266 41.97 -21.10 4.36
C PRO A 266 40.61 -20.70 4.98
N GLU A 267 40.48 -19.49 5.48
CA GLU A 267 39.30 -19.04 6.24
C GLU A 267 38.24 -18.33 5.39
N HIS A 268 38.54 -18.05 4.12
CA HIS A 268 37.64 -17.29 3.25
C HIS A 268 36.90 -18.15 2.24
N PHE A 269 35.71 -17.68 1.88
CA PHE A 269 34.84 -18.28 0.86
C PHE A 269 34.28 -17.14 0.02
N TYR A 270 34.36 -17.27 -1.30
CA TYR A 270 33.78 -16.32 -2.24
C TYR A 270 32.48 -16.87 -2.82
N ALA A 271 31.53 -15.99 -3.15
CA ALA A 271 30.17 -16.36 -3.54
C ALA A 271 29.45 -17.16 -2.43
N LYS A 272 29.53 -16.70 -1.18
CA LYS A 272 28.89 -17.33 0.00
C LYS A 272 27.37 -17.29 -0.12
N LEU A 273 26.81 -16.19 -0.60
CA LEU A 273 25.35 -16.02 -0.71
C LEU A 273 24.80 -16.79 -1.90
N VAL A 274 25.52 -16.79 -3.03
CA VAL A 274 25.13 -17.50 -4.25
C VAL A 274 26.27 -18.41 -4.74
N PRO A 275 26.50 -19.58 -4.12
CA PRO A 275 27.60 -20.47 -4.51
C PRO A 275 27.57 -20.92 -5.98
N THR A 276 26.39 -20.96 -6.59
CA THR A 276 26.20 -21.27 -8.01
C THR A 276 26.73 -20.20 -8.96
N ALA A 277 26.90 -18.96 -8.49
CA ALA A 277 27.45 -17.84 -9.27
C ALA A 277 28.99 -17.78 -9.20
N PHE A 278 29.64 -18.71 -8.50
CA PHE A 278 31.10 -18.78 -8.47
C PHE A 278 31.66 -18.96 -9.88
N GLY A 279 32.42 -17.96 -10.37
CA GLY A 279 32.99 -17.97 -11.72
C GLY A 279 32.06 -17.43 -12.81
N ASP A 280 30.88 -16.91 -12.47
CA ASP A 280 29.98 -16.24 -13.42
C ASP A 280 30.54 -14.85 -13.80
N SER A 281 31.39 -14.86 -14.83
CA SER A 281 32.03 -13.64 -15.33
C SER A 281 31.05 -12.64 -15.92
N ASP A 282 29.91 -13.09 -16.44
CA ASP A 282 28.96 -12.23 -17.13
C ASP A 282 28.17 -11.38 -16.14
N GLN A 283 27.69 -11.98 -15.04
CA GLN A 283 27.05 -11.24 -13.96
C GLN A 283 28.04 -10.29 -13.26
N LEU A 284 29.29 -10.71 -13.05
CA LEU A 284 30.33 -9.84 -12.48
C LEU A 284 30.65 -8.66 -13.39
N ALA A 285 30.79 -8.88 -14.70
CA ALA A 285 31.00 -7.81 -15.67
C ALA A 285 29.83 -6.83 -15.71
N SER A 286 28.60 -7.31 -15.56
CA SER A 286 27.41 -6.45 -15.51
C SER A 286 27.39 -5.51 -14.30
N GLY A 287 27.98 -5.93 -13.17
CA GLY A 287 28.08 -5.13 -11.95
C GLY A 287 29.18 -4.06 -11.97
N GLU A 288 30.14 -4.14 -12.89
CA GLU A 288 31.25 -3.18 -12.95
C GLU A 288 30.93 -1.87 -13.66
N GLY A 289 29.85 -1.79 -14.42
CA GLY A 289 29.44 -0.57 -15.12
C GLY A 289 30.22 -0.27 -16.40
N GLU A 290 29.61 0.55 -17.27
CA GLU A 290 30.05 0.80 -18.65
C GLU A 290 31.36 1.59 -18.77
N LEU A 291 31.78 2.31 -17.72
CA LEU A 291 32.94 3.22 -17.80
C LEU A 291 34.26 2.54 -17.42
N SER A 292 34.23 1.27 -17.03
CA SER A 292 35.39 0.48 -16.62
C SER A 292 36.39 0.25 -17.77
N ILE A 293 37.68 0.07 -17.42
CA ILE A 293 38.75 -0.22 -18.39
C ILE A 293 38.77 -1.73 -18.65
N THR A 294 38.81 -2.13 -19.93
CA THR A 294 38.83 -3.54 -20.33
C THR A 294 40.26 -4.08 -20.44
N GLY A 295 40.45 -5.36 -20.09
CA GLY A 295 41.69 -6.09 -20.35
C GLY A 295 42.85 -5.88 -19.37
N GLU A 296 42.65 -5.18 -18.25
CA GLU A 296 43.71 -4.92 -17.26
C GLU A 296 43.68 -5.82 -16.00
N LYS A 297 42.63 -6.64 -15.87
CA LYS A 297 42.48 -7.58 -14.75
C LYS A 297 43.35 -8.82 -14.93
N LYS A 298 43.82 -9.38 -13.82
CA LYS A 298 44.47 -10.71 -13.78
C LYS A 298 43.46 -11.83 -14.06
N SER A 299 42.24 -11.70 -13.55
CA SER A 299 41.14 -12.65 -13.75
C SER A 299 39.86 -11.93 -14.21
N PRO A 300 39.04 -12.54 -15.09
CA PRO A 300 37.77 -11.95 -15.50
C PRO A 300 36.79 -11.79 -14.33
N THR A 301 36.93 -12.57 -13.26
CA THR A 301 36.07 -12.54 -12.06
C THR A 301 36.49 -11.48 -11.05
N ASP A 302 37.66 -10.87 -11.21
CA ASP A 302 38.10 -9.78 -10.33
C ASP A 302 37.22 -8.55 -10.53
N PHE A 303 36.97 -7.80 -9.45
CA PHE A 303 36.13 -6.62 -9.47
C PHE A 303 36.84 -5.39 -8.93
N ALA A 304 36.48 -4.21 -9.45
CA ALA A 304 37.12 -2.96 -9.09
C ALA A 304 36.79 -2.52 -7.65
N LEU A 305 37.83 -2.20 -6.89
CA LEU A 305 37.75 -1.46 -5.61
C LEU A 305 37.90 0.04 -5.84
N TRP A 306 38.76 0.42 -6.77
CA TRP A 306 39.00 1.80 -7.17
C TRP A 306 39.16 1.85 -8.70
N LYS A 307 38.44 2.75 -9.36
CA LYS A 307 38.48 2.92 -10.81
C LYS A 307 39.28 4.18 -11.14
N ALA A 308 40.32 4.06 -11.95
CA ALA A 308 40.99 5.22 -12.52
C ALA A 308 39.97 6.03 -13.37
N SER A 309 39.88 7.33 -13.12
CA SER A 309 38.91 8.19 -13.81
C SER A 309 39.46 8.73 -15.13
N LYS A 310 38.62 8.76 -16.16
CA LYS A 310 38.92 9.39 -17.45
C LYS A 310 38.51 10.87 -17.45
N PRO A 311 39.02 11.71 -18.38
CA PRO A 311 38.47 13.05 -18.57
C PRO A 311 36.96 13.01 -18.79
N GLY A 312 36.21 13.91 -18.17
CA GLY A 312 34.75 13.88 -18.20
C GLY A 312 34.08 13.02 -17.12
N GLU A 313 34.86 12.51 -16.15
CA GLU A 313 34.39 11.78 -14.98
C GLU A 313 34.84 12.51 -13.69
N PRO A 314 34.02 12.50 -12.62
CA PRO A 314 34.47 12.96 -11.30
C PRO A 314 35.58 12.06 -10.77
N ALA A 315 36.50 12.68 -10.04
CA ALA A 315 37.74 12.04 -9.61
C ALA A 315 38.28 12.68 -8.34
N TRP A 316 38.78 11.83 -7.44
CA TRP A 316 39.44 12.20 -6.21
C TRP A 316 40.90 11.75 -6.21
N PRO A 317 41.80 12.47 -5.53
CA PRO A 317 43.18 12.03 -5.37
C PRO A 317 43.25 10.77 -4.51
N SER A 318 44.08 9.82 -4.90
CA SER A 318 44.39 8.61 -4.14
C SER A 318 45.87 8.22 -4.32
N PRO A 319 46.41 7.31 -3.50
CA PRO A 319 47.76 6.77 -3.66
C PRO A 319 48.04 6.14 -5.04
N TRP A 320 46.99 5.72 -5.75
CA TRP A 320 47.08 5.05 -7.05
C TRP A 320 46.79 5.98 -8.23
N GLY A 321 46.61 7.28 -7.97
CA GLY A 321 46.24 8.28 -8.96
C GLY A 321 44.81 8.79 -8.78
N LYS A 322 44.33 9.61 -9.73
CA LYS A 322 42.97 10.15 -9.69
C LYS A 322 41.96 9.10 -10.09
N GLY A 323 40.91 8.92 -9.29
CA GLY A 323 39.88 7.93 -9.56
C GLY A 323 38.64 8.09 -8.70
N ARG A 324 37.82 7.06 -8.66
CA ARG A 324 36.58 6.99 -7.88
C ARG A 324 36.38 5.58 -7.33
N PRO A 325 35.56 5.39 -6.29
CA PRO A 325 35.29 4.07 -5.74
C PRO A 325 34.61 3.13 -6.76
N GLY A 326 34.80 1.83 -6.57
CA GLY A 326 33.96 0.82 -7.19
C GLY A 326 32.67 0.60 -6.40
N TRP A 327 31.58 0.22 -7.07
CA TRP A 327 30.24 0.14 -6.50
C TRP A 327 30.16 -0.64 -5.16
N HIS A 328 30.85 -1.78 -5.06
CA HIS A 328 30.75 -2.64 -3.87
C HIS A 328 31.50 -2.10 -2.65
N ILE A 329 32.65 -1.44 -2.84
CA ILE A 329 33.52 -1.03 -1.72
C ILE A 329 32.86 0.05 -0.86
N GLU A 330 31.97 0.81 -1.47
CA GLU A 330 31.18 1.87 -0.86
C GLU A 330 30.42 1.34 0.37
N CYS A 331 29.58 0.32 0.16
CA CYS A 331 28.73 -0.25 1.21
C CYS A 331 29.56 -0.96 2.29
N SER A 332 30.60 -1.71 1.90
CA SER A 332 31.53 -2.35 2.84
C SER A 332 32.12 -1.36 3.85
N VAL A 333 32.58 -0.20 3.36
CA VAL A 333 33.20 0.82 4.21
C VAL A 333 32.17 1.53 5.06
N MET A 334 31.08 2.02 4.45
CA MET A 334 30.04 2.79 5.16
C MET A 334 29.36 1.96 6.26
N ALA A 335 29.04 0.70 5.98
CA ALA A 335 28.46 -0.20 6.97
C ALA A 335 29.44 -0.48 8.12
N SER A 336 30.70 -0.78 7.79
CA SER A 336 31.72 -1.16 8.78
C SER A 336 32.18 0.01 9.67
N ASP A 337 32.22 1.23 9.12
CA ASP A 337 32.59 2.44 9.85
C ASP A 337 31.57 2.76 10.96
N ILE A 338 30.28 2.54 10.69
CA ILE A 338 29.19 2.84 11.65
C ILE A 338 28.88 1.66 12.56
N LEU A 339 28.82 0.42 12.03
CA LEU A 339 28.33 -0.75 12.75
C LEU A 339 29.45 -1.65 13.30
N GLY A 340 30.69 -1.47 12.85
CA GLY A 340 31.86 -2.24 13.26
C GLY A 340 32.17 -3.43 12.36
N ASP A 341 33.03 -4.32 12.85
CA ASP A 341 33.54 -5.49 12.12
C ASP A 341 32.53 -6.64 11.95
N THR A 342 31.45 -6.63 12.75
CA THR A 342 30.33 -7.56 12.62
C THR A 342 29.00 -6.83 12.88
N LEU A 343 28.01 -7.08 12.04
CA LEU A 343 26.64 -6.55 12.17
C LEU A 343 25.58 -7.64 12.15
N ASP A 344 24.39 -7.33 12.70
CA ASP A 344 23.32 -8.32 12.85
C ASP A 344 22.61 -8.57 11.51
N ILE A 345 22.10 -7.52 10.87
CA ILE A 345 21.29 -7.64 9.66
C ILE A 345 21.90 -6.81 8.51
N HIS A 346 22.15 -7.44 7.37
CA HIS A 346 22.38 -6.76 6.10
C HIS A 346 21.22 -7.05 5.15
N SER A 347 20.71 -6.05 4.44
CA SER A 347 19.58 -6.27 3.54
C SER A 347 19.56 -5.44 2.26
N GLY A 348 18.79 -5.92 1.27
CA GLY A 348 18.62 -5.25 -0.02
C GLY A 348 17.68 -6.03 -0.95
N GLY A 349 17.50 -5.55 -2.18
CA GLY A 349 16.78 -6.31 -3.21
C GLY A 349 17.50 -7.62 -3.55
N VAL A 350 16.77 -8.65 -3.99
CA VAL A 350 17.37 -9.95 -4.36
C VAL A 350 18.39 -9.88 -5.50
N ASP A 351 18.34 -8.84 -6.34
CA ASP A 351 19.37 -8.52 -7.35
C ASP A 351 20.71 -8.11 -6.74
N LEU A 352 20.72 -7.57 -5.52
CA LEU A 352 21.95 -7.21 -4.84
C LEU A 352 22.66 -8.44 -4.22
N LYS A 353 21.97 -9.58 -4.13
CA LYS A 353 22.53 -10.80 -3.55
C LYS A 353 23.84 -11.22 -4.25
N PHE A 354 23.89 -11.09 -5.57
CA PHE A 354 25.10 -11.25 -6.37
C PHE A 354 25.07 -10.30 -7.58
N PRO A 355 26.19 -9.64 -7.91
CA PRO A 355 27.50 -9.73 -7.24
C PRO A 355 27.64 -8.84 -6.00
N HIS A 356 26.71 -7.92 -5.73
CA HIS A 356 26.94 -6.80 -4.81
C HIS A 356 27.25 -7.23 -3.36
N HIS A 357 26.31 -7.88 -2.67
CA HIS A 357 26.50 -8.30 -1.27
C HIS A 357 27.57 -9.39 -1.09
N ASP A 358 27.74 -10.28 -2.08
CA ASP A 358 28.82 -11.27 -2.07
C ASP A 358 30.21 -10.61 -2.16
N ASN A 359 30.32 -9.53 -2.94
CA ASN A 359 31.54 -8.73 -3.02
C ASN A 359 31.77 -7.91 -1.75
N GLU A 360 30.71 -7.40 -1.12
CA GLU A 360 30.83 -6.70 0.17
C GLU A 360 31.32 -7.60 1.30
N LEU A 361 30.80 -8.83 1.36
CA LEU A 361 31.30 -9.87 2.25
C LEU A 361 32.79 -10.12 2.00
N ALA A 362 33.18 -10.32 0.75
CA ALA A 362 34.57 -10.60 0.40
C ALA A 362 35.50 -9.44 0.78
N GLN A 363 35.11 -8.20 0.50
CA GLN A 363 35.86 -6.99 0.83
C GLN A 363 36.01 -6.81 2.34
N SER A 364 34.93 -7.00 3.09
CA SER A 364 34.93 -6.75 4.53
C SER A 364 35.69 -7.83 5.29
N GLU A 365 35.51 -9.09 4.92
CA GLU A 365 36.29 -10.18 5.49
C GLU A 365 37.78 -10.10 5.12
N ALA A 366 38.11 -9.64 3.91
CA ALA A 366 39.48 -9.39 3.50
C ALA A 366 40.12 -8.23 4.29
N TYR A 367 39.34 -7.24 4.69
CA TYR A 367 39.80 -6.11 5.51
C TYR A 367 40.04 -6.53 6.97
N PHE A 368 39.05 -7.18 7.61
CA PHE A 368 39.12 -7.56 9.02
C PHE A 368 39.92 -8.84 9.29
N GLY A 369 40.08 -9.70 8.30
CA GLY A 369 40.84 -10.96 8.42
C GLY A 369 40.08 -12.10 9.10
N HIS A 370 38.75 -11.98 9.28
CA HIS A 370 37.88 -13.08 9.72
C HIS A 370 36.71 -13.25 8.75
N SER A 371 36.07 -14.42 8.78
CA SER A 371 35.08 -14.83 7.77
C SER A 371 33.61 -14.53 8.14
N HIS A 372 33.38 -13.54 9.00
CA HIS A 372 32.11 -13.36 9.70
C HIS A 372 31.75 -11.89 9.90
N TRP A 373 31.38 -11.22 8.80
CA TRP A 373 31.00 -9.81 8.82
C TRP A 373 29.50 -9.57 9.11
N VAL A 374 28.62 -10.49 8.67
CA VAL A 374 27.16 -10.35 8.81
C VAL A 374 26.55 -11.65 9.32
N ASN A 375 25.67 -11.54 10.32
CA ASN A 375 24.96 -12.69 10.88
C ASN A 375 23.77 -13.14 10.01
N TYR A 376 22.95 -12.18 9.56
CA TYR A 376 21.71 -12.42 8.80
C TYR A 376 21.61 -11.56 7.55
N PHE A 377 21.42 -12.20 6.38
CA PHE A 377 21.11 -11.50 5.13
C PHE A 377 19.65 -11.65 4.74
N LEU A 378 18.95 -10.52 4.63
CA LEU A 378 17.55 -10.46 4.20
C LEU A 378 17.44 -9.85 2.80
N HIS A 379 16.82 -10.58 1.86
CA HIS A 379 16.65 -10.11 0.50
C HIS A 379 15.17 -10.08 0.11
N SER A 380 14.67 -8.91 -0.31
CA SER A 380 13.29 -8.78 -0.78
C SER A 380 13.14 -9.27 -2.22
N GLY A 381 12.02 -9.93 -2.53
CA GLY A 381 11.76 -10.48 -3.85
C GLY A 381 11.57 -9.42 -4.95
N HIS A 382 11.70 -9.84 -6.21
CA HIS A 382 11.50 -8.95 -7.37
C HIS A 382 10.04 -8.57 -7.60
N LEU A 383 9.81 -7.37 -8.11
CA LEU A 383 8.51 -6.94 -8.61
C LEU A 383 8.49 -7.05 -10.15
N THR A 384 7.52 -7.79 -10.69
CA THR A 384 7.26 -7.90 -12.14
C THR A 384 5.99 -7.14 -12.52
N ILE A 385 5.85 -6.78 -13.79
CA ILE A 385 4.58 -6.31 -14.39
C ILE A 385 4.30 -7.21 -15.58
N SER A 386 3.12 -7.84 -15.63
CA SER A 386 2.70 -8.74 -16.71
C SER A 386 3.73 -9.86 -16.96
N GLY A 387 4.36 -10.37 -15.89
CA GLY A 387 5.40 -11.40 -15.97
C GLY A 387 6.78 -10.91 -16.44
N CYS A 388 6.93 -9.64 -16.85
CA CYS A 388 8.22 -9.05 -17.21
C CYS A 388 8.86 -8.36 -16.00
N LYS A 389 10.18 -8.47 -15.85
CA LYS A 389 10.92 -7.72 -14.82
C LYS A 389 10.71 -6.22 -15.04
N MET A 390 10.31 -5.51 -13.98
CA MET A 390 10.25 -4.06 -14.00
C MET A 390 11.68 -3.51 -14.00
N SER A 391 12.08 -2.75 -15.03
CA SER A 391 13.40 -2.12 -15.06
C SER A 391 13.42 -0.81 -15.83
N LYS A 392 14.28 0.11 -15.40
CA LYS A 392 14.53 1.38 -16.11
C LYS A 392 15.05 1.15 -17.53
N SER A 393 15.83 0.10 -17.75
CA SER A 393 16.35 -0.29 -19.08
C SER A 393 15.26 -0.70 -20.06
N LEU A 394 14.18 -1.33 -19.59
CA LEU A 394 13.04 -1.73 -20.43
C LEU A 394 11.98 -0.62 -20.57
N LYS A 395 12.17 0.54 -19.90
CA LYS A 395 11.21 1.67 -19.81
C LYS A 395 9.77 1.22 -19.48
N ASN A 396 9.62 0.08 -18.80
CA ASN A 396 8.34 -0.56 -18.43
C ASN A 396 8.00 -0.39 -16.94
N PHE A 397 8.54 0.64 -16.29
CA PHE A 397 8.38 0.86 -14.86
C PHE A 397 7.30 1.89 -14.55
N ILE A 398 6.64 1.69 -13.41
CA ILE A 398 5.68 2.64 -12.85
C ILE A 398 6.40 3.39 -11.72
N THR A 399 6.44 4.72 -11.81
CA THR A 399 7.02 5.56 -10.75
C THR A 399 6.14 5.52 -9.50
N ILE A 400 6.72 5.75 -8.33
CA ILE A 400 5.95 5.82 -7.08
C ILE A 400 4.90 6.95 -7.18
N ARG A 401 5.30 8.10 -7.71
CA ARG A 401 4.41 9.26 -7.87
C ARG A 401 3.26 8.98 -8.83
N ASP A 402 3.50 8.26 -9.93
CA ASP A 402 2.43 7.89 -10.86
C ASP A 402 1.44 6.91 -10.21
N ALA A 403 1.93 5.92 -9.47
CA ALA A 403 1.06 5.02 -8.71
C ALA A 403 0.22 5.76 -7.65
N LEU A 404 0.81 6.77 -6.99
CA LEU A 404 0.13 7.58 -5.99
C LEU A 404 -0.91 8.57 -6.56
N LYS A 405 -0.94 8.78 -7.89
CA LYS A 405 -2.02 9.57 -8.53
C LYS A 405 -3.34 8.81 -8.54
N THR A 406 -3.29 7.48 -8.61
CA THR A 406 -4.49 6.63 -8.74
C THR A 406 -4.77 5.80 -7.49
N HIS A 407 -3.77 5.58 -6.64
CA HIS A 407 -3.88 4.73 -5.44
C HIS A 407 -3.31 5.41 -4.20
N THR A 408 -3.82 5.05 -3.04
CA THR A 408 -3.29 5.56 -1.77
C THR A 408 -1.99 4.85 -1.41
N ALA A 409 -1.12 5.51 -0.64
CA ALA A 409 0.09 4.87 -0.09
C ALA A 409 -0.25 3.60 0.70
N ARG A 410 -1.37 3.61 1.43
CA ARG A 410 -1.86 2.45 2.17
C ARG A 410 -2.19 1.26 1.26
N GLN A 411 -2.86 1.51 0.13
CA GLN A 411 -3.16 0.47 -0.86
C GLN A 411 -1.89 -0.15 -1.41
N ILE A 412 -0.89 0.68 -1.76
CA ILE A 412 0.42 0.18 -2.23
C ILE A 412 1.11 -0.67 -1.15
N ARG A 413 1.05 -0.27 0.13
CA ARG A 413 1.58 -1.10 1.23
C ARG A 413 0.82 -2.42 1.37
N LEU A 414 -0.51 -2.39 1.34
CA LEU A 414 -1.35 -3.59 1.43
C LEU A 414 -1.03 -4.59 0.31
N ILE A 415 -0.84 -4.11 -0.93
CA ILE A 415 -0.42 -4.94 -2.06
C ILE A 415 0.83 -5.75 -1.68
N PHE A 416 1.87 -5.10 -1.16
CA PHE A 416 3.11 -5.80 -0.81
C PHE A 416 2.98 -6.71 0.40
N LEU A 417 2.16 -6.34 1.40
CA LEU A 417 2.03 -7.08 2.65
C LEU A 417 1.11 -8.30 2.58
N LEU A 418 0.19 -8.32 1.61
CA LEU A 418 -0.62 -9.49 1.24
C LEU A 418 0.20 -10.58 0.52
N HIS A 419 1.46 -10.29 0.19
CA HIS A 419 2.38 -11.20 -0.47
C HIS A 419 3.59 -11.50 0.41
N SER A 420 4.24 -12.64 0.16
CA SER A 420 5.52 -12.95 0.79
C SER A 420 6.55 -11.89 0.44
N TRP A 421 7.22 -11.33 1.45
CA TRP A 421 8.21 -10.27 1.24
C TRP A 421 9.46 -10.77 0.49
N ARG A 422 9.75 -12.07 0.56
CA ARG A 422 10.95 -12.71 -0.01
C ARG A 422 10.74 -13.14 -1.46
N ASP A 423 9.54 -13.56 -1.82
CA ASP A 423 9.29 -14.21 -3.10
C ASP A 423 9.00 -13.18 -4.20
N THR A 424 9.19 -13.54 -5.48
CA THR A 424 8.81 -12.66 -6.60
C THR A 424 7.31 -12.38 -6.58
N MET A 425 6.91 -11.15 -6.86
CA MET A 425 5.53 -10.69 -6.90
C MET A 425 5.25 -10.03 -8.25
N ASP A 426 4.07 -10.29 -8.82
CA ASP A 426 3.58 -9.58 -9.99
C ASP A 426 2.65 -8.43 -9.57
N TYR A 427 2.89 -7.24 -10.13
CA TYR A 427 2.01 -6.09 -9.98
C TYR A 427 0.98 -6.12 -11.11
N SER A 428 -0.29 -6.30 -10.74
CA SER A 428 -1.41 -6.39 -11.67
C SER A 428 -2.67 -5.74 -11.09
N ASP A 429 -3.66 -5.49 -11.97
CA ASP A 429 -4.97 -4.98 -11.57
C ASP A 429 -5.66 -5.89 -10.53
N ASP A 430 -5.42 -7.21 -10.59
CA ASP A 430 -5.96 -8.17 -9.63
C ASP A 430 -5.35 -7.98 -8.23
N THR A 431 -4.02 -7.84 -8.14
CA THR A 431 -3.35 -7.60 -6.85
C THR A 431 -3.76 -6.27 -6.22
N LEU A 432 -4.02 -5.27 -7.06
CA LEU A 432 -4.53 -3.98 -6.65
C LEU A 432 -5.99 -4.07 -6.16
N ALA A 433 -6.85 -4.77 -6.90
CA ALA A 433 -8.25 -4.99 -6.52
C ALA A 433 -8.36 -5.70 -5.17
N GLU A 434 -7.48 -6.67 -4.89
CA GLU A 434 -7.42 -7.34 -3.59
C GLU A 434 -7.11 -6.35 -2.45
N ALA A 435 -6.09 -5.50 -2.61
CA ALA A 435 -5.72 -4.50 -1.61
C ALA A 435 -6.84 -3.48 -1.35
N ILE A 436 -7.51 -3.01 -2.40
CA ILE A 436 -8.67 -2.10 -2.29
C ILE A 436 -9.82 -2.78 -1.54
N ALA A 437 -10.12 -4.05 -1.87
CA ALA A 437 -11.15 -4.81 -1.18
C ALA A 437 -10.82 -5.02 0.31
N TYR A 438 -9.55 -5.28 0.63
CA TYR A 438 -9.07 -5.41 2.00
C TYR A 438 -9.24 -4.10 2.79
N GLU A 439 -8.79 -2.97 2.23
CA GLU A 439 -8.95 -1.65 2.86
C GLU A 439 -10.43 -1.33 3.08
N LYS A 440 -11.29 -1.62 2.09
CA LYS A 440 -12.73 -1.41 2.22
C LYS A 440 -13.32 -2.23 3.37
N GLN A 441 -12.95 -3.51 3.49
CA GLN A 441 -13.42 -4.37 4.58
C GLN A 441 -12.97 -3.84 5.95
N LEU A 442 -11.70 -3.44 6.07
CA LEU A 442 -11.17 -2.82 7.28
C LEU A 442 -11.99 -1.58 7.69
N VAL A 443 -12.18 -0.65 6.75
CA VAL A 443 -12.88 0.61 6.99
C VAL A 443 -14.34 0.36 7.40
N ASP A 444 -15.05 -0.52 6.69
CA ASP A 444 -16.43 -0.88 7.00
C ASP A 444 -16.55 -1.54 8.39
N PHE A 445 -15.58 -2.37 8.79
CA PHE A 445 -15.53 -2.97 10.12
C PHE A 445 -15.30 -1.93 11.22
N LEU A 446 -14.30 -1.03 11.08
CA LEU A 446 -14.00 0.00 12.08
C LEU A 446 -15.17 0.96 12.33
N TYR A 447 -15.89 1.33 11.27
CA TYR A 447 -17.11 2.08 11.42
C TYR A 447 -18.20 1.27 12.10
N THR A 448 -18.33 -0.03 11.82
CA THR A 448 -19.30 -0.90 12.51
C THR A 448 -19.04 -0.88 14.01
N CYS A 449 -17.77 -0.97 14.42
CA CYS A 449 -17.33 -0.86 15.81
C CYS A 449 -17.71 0.50 16.42
N SER A 450 -17.37 1.61 15.73
CA SER A 450 -17.65 2.98 16.19
C SER A 450 -19.15 3.23 16.38
N ASN A 451 -19.97 2.78 15.42
CA ASN A 451 -21.42 2.93 15.46
C ASN A 451 -22.06 2.08 16.57
N LEU A 452 -21.54 0.87 16.81
CA LEU A 452 -22.00 0.00 17.89
C LEU A 452 -21.73 0.63 19.26
N GLN A 453 -20.56 1.23 19.45
CA GLN A 453 -20.25 2.00 20.67
C GLN A 453 -21.18 3.20 20.85
N PHE A 454 -21.44 3.96 19.79
CA PHE A 454 -22.37 5.07 19.84
C PHE A 454 -23.78 4.60 20.25
N ALA A 455 -24.28 3.51 19.64
CA ALA A 455 -25.58 2.93 19.97
C ALA A 455 -25.65 2.45 21.42
N ALA A 456 -24.59 1.80 21.93
CA ALA A 456 -24.51 1.37 23.32
C ALA A 456 -24.59 2.57 24.28
N LYS A 457 -23.84 3.66 24.03
CA LYS A 457 -23.90 4.90 24.83
C LYS A 457 -25.30 5.53 24.83
N GLN A 458 -25.97 5.59 23.69
CA GLN A 458 -27.35 6.10 23.60
C GLN A 458 -28.37 5.23 24.35
N SER A 459 -28.21 3.91 24.30
CA SER A 459 -29.10 2.97 25.02
C SER A 459 -29.00 3.14 26.54
N MET A 460 -27.80 3.40 27.06
CA MET A 460 -27.55 3.68 28.48
C MET A 460 -28.20 4.99 28.94
N LEU A 461 -28.17 6.04 28.11
CA LEU A 461 -28.75 7.34 28.43
C LEU A 461 -30.29 7.35 28.40
N THR A 462 -30.93 6.39 27.75
CA THR A 462 -32.39 6.39 27.52
C THR A 462 -33.17 5.46 28.45
N ASN A 463 -32.51 4.73 29.36
CA ASN A 463 -33.13 3.85 30.38
C ASN A 463 -34.15 2.81 29.84
N LYS A 464 -34.12 2.49 28.54
CA LYS A 464 -35.13 1.68 27.86
C LYS A 464 -34.77 0.20 27.66
N PHE A 465 -33.60 -0.25 28.11
CA PHE A 465 -33.11 -1.59 27.87
C PHE A 465 -32.85 -2.34 29.19
N THR A 466 -33.39 -3.55 29.31
CA THR A 466 -33.23 -4.44 30.47
C THR A 466 -31.83 -5.05 30.51
N PHE A 467 -31.15 -4.89 31.65
CA PHE A 467 -29.80 -5.37 31.95
C PHE A 467 -29.79 -6.89 32.21
N ALA A 468 -29.81 -7.70 31.16
CA ALA A 468 -29.35 -9.08 31.25
C ALA A 468 -27.96 -9.14 30.62
N GLU A 469 -26.92 -9.30 31.44
CA GLU A 469 -25.55 -9.50 30.94
C GLU A 469 -25.49 -10.79 30.11
N SER A 470 -25.01 -10.66 28.87
CA SER A 470 -24.64 -11.80 28.05
C SER A 470 -23.44 -12.51 28.67
N LYS A 471 -23.58 -13.79 29.03
CA LYS A 471 -22.47 -14.67 29.43
C LYS A 471 -21.62 -15.17 28.24
N ASP A 472 -21.91 -14.73 27.02
CA ASP A 472 -21.18 -15.16 25.83
C ASP A 472 -19.85 -14.41 25.73
N ASP A 473 -18.74 -15.12 25.90
CA ASP A 473 -17.35 -14.63 25.78
C ASP A 473 -16.69 -15.05 24.46
N LYS A 474 -17.47 -15.56 23.49
CA LYS A 474 -16.94 -16.11 22.24
C LYS A 474 -16.01 -15.16 21.48
N LEU A 475 -16.39 -13.88 21.36
CA LEU A 475 -15.55 -12.90 20.63
C LEU A 475 -14.20 -12.68 21.33
N ARG A 476 -14.18 -12.62 22.68
CA ARG A 476 -12.93 -12.50 23.45
C ARG A 476 -12.01 -13.71 23.28
N GLN A 477 -12.59 -14.91 23.25
CA GLN A 477 -11.84 -16.14 23.02
C GLN A 477 -11.21 -16.16 21.62
N ILE A 478 -11.97 -15.78 20.59
CA ILE A 478 -11.48 -15.65 19.21
C ILE A 478 -10.37 -14.61 19.14
N LEU A 479 -10.55 -13.44 19.77
CA LEU A 479 -9.53 -12.39 19.80
C LEU A 479 -8.21 -12.90 20.41
N THR A 480 -8.28 -13.60 21.55
CA THR A 480 -7.11 -14.14 22.26
C THR A 480 -6.36 -15.18 21.40
N ASP A 481 -7.09 -16.08 20.76
CA ASP A 481 -6.52 -17.08 19.84
C ASP A 481 -5.84 -16.42 18.62
N ILE A 482 -6.49 -15.40 18.02
CA ILE A 482 -5.90 -14.65 16.91
C ILE A 482 -4.66 -13.86 17.34
N GLN A 483 -4.66 -13.26 18.54
CA GLN A 483 -3.47 -12.57 19.07
C GLN A 483 -2.26 -13.50 19.15
N GLN A 484 -2.45 -14.73 19.64
CA GLN A 484 -1.39 -15.73 19.69
C GLN A 484 -0.93 -16.14 18.28
N LYS A 485 -1.86 -16.38 17.36
CA LYS A 485 -1.53 -16.74 15.97
C LYS A 485 -0.80 -15.62 15.23
N VAL A 486 -1.13 -14.36 15.51
CA VAL A 486 -0.41 -13.19 14.98
C VAL A 486 1.01 -13.14 15.53
N TYR A 487 1.20 -13.38 16.84
CA TYR A 487 2.54 -13.50 17.41
C TYR A 487 3.37 -14.59 16.74
N ASP A 488 2.78 -15.78 16.54
CA ASP A 488 3.46 -16.92 15.90
C ASP A 488 3.84 -16.62 14.45
N ALA A 489 2.95 -15.97 13.68
CA ALA A 489 3.22 -15.55 12.31
C ALA A 489 4.32 -14.48 12.23
N LEU A 490 4.34 -13.51 13.15
CA LEU A 490 5.42 -12.51 13.22
C LEU A 490 6.76 -13.13 13.63
N CYS A 491 6.74 -14.14 14.51
CA CYS A 491 7.92 -14.92 14.85
C CYS A 491 8.44 -15.76 13.67
N ASP A 492 7.57 -16.14 12.73
CA ASP A 492 7.91 -16.91 11.56
C ASP A 492 8.38 -16.03 10.38
N SER A 493 9.50 -15.33 10.56
CA SER A 493 10.10 -14.47 9.54
C SER A 493 9.23 -13.29 9.12
N CYS A 494 8.53 -12.69 10.09
CA CYS A 494 7.61 -11.57 9.89
C CYS A 494 6.60 -11.86 8.77
N ASP A 495 5.85 -12.97 8.86
CA ASP A 495 4.87 -13.36 7.85
C ASP A 495 3.63 -12.44 7.87
N THR A 496 3.74 -11.32 7.15
CA THR A 496 2.69 -10.30 7.08
C THR A 496 1.44 -10.78 6.38
N ARG A 497 1.56 -11.71 5.42
CA ARG A 497 0.41 -12.24 4.69
C ARG A 497 -0.49 -13.01 5.64
N THR A 498 0.09 -13.94 6.40
CA THR A 498 -0.66 -14.72 7.39
C THR A 498 -1.28 -13.81 8.45
N VAL A 499 -0.55 -12.78 8.90
CA VAL A 499 -1.10 -11.77 9.83
C VAL A 499 -2.33 -11.08 9.24
N LEU A 500 -2.26 -10.57 8.01
CA LEU A 500 -3.40 -9.88 7.39
C LEU A 500 -4.59 -10.80 7.16
N ASP A 501 -4.36 -12.08 6.82
CA ASP A 501 -5.43 -13.07 6.68
C ASP A 501 -6.08 -13.40 8.04
N LEU A 502 -5.31 -13.51 9.11
CA LEU A 502 -5.82 -13.66 10.47
C LEU A 502 -6.69 -12.47 10.91
N LEU A 503 -6.26 -11.23 10.62
CA LEU A 503 -7.06 -10.04 10.89
C LEU A 503 -8.35 -10.02 10.05
N ARG A 504 -8.29 -10.46 8.79
CA ARG A 504 -9.47 -10.58 7.91
C ARG A 504 -10.50 -11.54 8.50
N ASN A 505 -10.05 -12.70 8.96
CA ASN A 505 -10.89 -13.71 9.59
C ASN A 505 -11.49 -13.19 10.90
N LEU A 506 -10.71 -12.48 11.72
CA LEU A 506 -11.19 -11.87 12.96
C LEU A 506 -12.32 -10.86 12.70
N MET A 507 -12.18 -10.00 11.69
CA MET A 507 -13.25 -9.08 11.30
C MET A 507 -14.52 -9.81 10.86
N SER A 508 -14.39 -10.84 10.01
CA SER A 508 -15.54 -11.60 9.51
C SER A 508 -16.28 -12.36 10.63
N GLU A 509 -15.56 -12.98 11.57
CA GLU A 509 -16.15 -13.63 12.74
C GLU A 509 -16.82 -12.61 13.66
N ALA A 510 -16.18 -11.46 13.90
CA ALA A 510 -16.74 -10.39 14.70
C ALA A 510 -18.04 -9.82 14.08
N ASP A 511 -18.04 -9.54 12.77
CA ASP A 511 -19.24 -9.09 12.06
C ASP A 511 -20.39 -10.11 12.14
N SER A 512 -20.09 -11.40 12.01
CA SER A 512 -21.09 -12.47 12.16
C SER A 512 -21.69 -12.48 13.57
N ILE A 513 -20.85 -12.37 14.60
CA ILE A 513 -21.30 -12.30 16.00
C ILE A 513 -22.16 -11.05 16.22
N ILE A 514 -21.71 -9.89 15.75
CA ILE A 514 -22.45 -8.63 15.84
C ILE A 514 -23.84 -8.79 15.23
N LEU A 515 -23.94 -9.31 14.01
CA LEU A 515 -25.22 -9.53 13.34
C LEU A 515 -26.13 -10.51 14.09
N SER A 516 -25.58 -11.57 14.68
CA SER A 516 -26.35 -12.57 15.43
C SER A 516 -26.88 -12.07 16.78
N GLN A 517 -26.22 -11.07 17.37
CA GLN A 517 -26.54 -10.57 18.72
C GLN A 517 -27.30 -9.23 18.72
N LEU A 518 -27.47 -8.59 17.57
CA LEU A 518 -28.26 -7.37 17.39
C LEU A 518 -29.77 -7.68 17.42
N GLU A 519 -30.33 -7.90 18.61
CA GLU A 519 -31.78 -8.07 18.82
C GLU A 519 -32.41 -6.84 19.47
N PRO A 520 -33.67 -6.48 19.10
CA PRO A 520 -34.42 -5.43 19.79
C PRO A 520 -34.53 -5.75 21.29
N ASN A 521 -34.31 -4.75 22.15
CA ASN A 521 -34.40 -4.83 23.62
C ASN A 521 -33.29 -5.60 24.37
N LYS A 522 -32.22 -6.03 23.69
CA LYS A 522 -31.04 -6.65 24.32
C LYS A 522 -29.98 -5.60 24.68
N CYS A 523 -29.32 -5.78 25.83
CA CYS A 523 -28.18 -4.93 26.20
C CYS A 523 -26.98 -5.23 25.28
N ILE A 524 -26.47 -4.21 24.59
CA ILE A 524 -25.38 -4.33 23.62
C ILE A 524 -24.04 -3.78 24.14
N SER A 525 -23.94 -3.35 25.41
CA SER A 525 -22.72 -2.75 25.95
C SER A 525 -21.54 -3.71 25.88
N LYS A 526 -21.63 -4.90 26.50
CA LYS A 526 -20.55 -5.90 26.45
C LYS A 526 -20.08 -6.21 25.03
N LEU A 527 -21.01 -6.37 24.08
CA LEU A 527 -20.69 -6.61 22.68
C LEU A 527 -19.93 -5.42 22.06
N ALA A 528 -20.33 -4.18 22.39
CA ALA A 528 -19.62 -2.98 21.99
C ALA A 528 -18.20 -2.90 22.57
N ASP A 529 -18.02 -3.30 23.84
CA ASP A 529 -16.72 -3.38 24.52
C ASP A 529 -15.79 -4.38 23.80
N ASP A 530 -16.28 -5.59 23.55
CA ASP A 530 -15.51 -6.67 22.94
C ASP A 530 -15.14 -6.34 21.48
N THR A 531 -16.07 -5.71 20.76
CA THR A 531 -15.85 -5.23 19.39
C THR A 531 -14.84 -4.07 19.34
N PHE A 532 -14.87 -3.19 20.33
CA PHE A 532 -13.89 -2.11 20.44
C PHE A 532 -12.49 -2.63 20.77
N ALA A 533 -12.37 -3.58 21.69
CA ALA A 533 -11.10 -4.26 21.95
C ALA A 533 -10.52 -4.92 20.69
N THR A 534 -11.39 -5.59 19.93
CA THR A 534 -11.04 -6.23 18.65
C THR A 534 -10.49 -5.23 17.64
N SER A 535 -11.20 -4.12 17.43
CA SER A 535 -10.76 -3.06 16.50
C SER A 535 -9.52 -2.32 16.97
N ARG A 536 -9.33 -2.11 18.28
CA ARG A 536 -8.09 -1.56 18.85
C ARG A 536 -6.89 -2.45 18.51
N PHE A 537 -7.01 -3.76 18.73
CA PHE A 537 -5.96 -4.72 18.39
C PHE A 537 -5.62 -4.68 16.89
N ILE A 538 -6.64 -4.68 16.02
CA ILE A 538 -6.44 -4.55 14.57
C ILE A 538 -5.68 -3.26 14.24
N LEU A 539 -6.12 -2.12 14.75
CA LEU A 539 -5.46 -0.82 14.50
C LEU A 539 -4.02 -0.78 14.99
N GLN A 540 -3.71 -1.41 16.12
CA GLN A 540 -2.34 -1.52 16.63
C GLN A 540 -1.45 -2.31 15.66
N ILE A 541 -1.90 -3.49 15.21
CA ILE A 541 -1.13 -4.29 14.24
C ILE A 541 -0.97 -3.52 12.92
N LEU A 542 -2.04 -2.88 12.42
CA LEU A 542 -1.97 -2.09 11.18
C LEU A 542 -1.02 -0.89 11.31
N ARG A 543 -0.93 -0.25 12.49
CA ARG A 543 0.06 0.80 12.76
C ARG A 543 1.49 0.26 12.68
N ILE A 544 1.74 -0.91 13.29
CA ILE A 544 3.06 -1.57 13.25
C ILE A 544 3.43 -1.95 11.82
N LEU A 545 2.46 -2.38 11.00
CA LEU A 545 2.69 -2.63 9.58
C LEU A 545 2.76 -1.35 8.72
N GLY A 546 2.60 -0.17 9.33
CA GLY A 546 2.57 1.14 8.65
C GLY A 546 1.39 1.34 7.71
N ILE A 547 0.32 0.55 7.84
CA ILE A 547 -0.93 0.64 7.09
C ILE A 547 -1.84 1.73 7.69
N ALA A 548 -1.86 1.83 9.02
CA ALA A 548 -2.64 2.84 9.74
C ALA A 548 -1.73 3.91 10.37
N ASP A 549 -2.24 5.12 10.48
CA ASP A 549 -1.58 6.21 11.19
C ASP A 549 -1.60 6.02 12.71
N VAL A 550 -0.86 6.86 13.42
CA VAL A 550 -0.93 6.94 14.88
C VAL A 550 -2.23 7.67 15.26
N THR A 551 -3.18 6.93 15.82
CA THR A 551 -4.44 7.44 16.38
C THR A 551 -4.50 7.03 17.84
N ALA A 552 -5.37 7.67 18.64
CA ALA A 552 -5.48 7.35 20.07
C ALA A 552 -5.70 5.83 20.33
N ALA A 553 -6.50 5.16 19.49
CA ALA A 553 -6.76 3.74 19.60
C ALA A 553 -5.53 2.86 19.27
N SER A 554 -4.56 3.33 18.49
CA SER A 554 -3.39 2.53 18.10
C SER A 554 -2.19 2.67 19.08
N THR A 555 -2.35 3.34 20.23
CA THR A 555 -1.26 3.66 21.18
C THR A 555 -0.97 2.60 22.26
N GLY A 556 -1.82 1.58 22.45
CA GLY A 556 -1.59 0.52 23.45
C GLY A 556 -0.60 -0.58 23.00
N SER A 557 -0.15 -1.43 23.92
CA SER A 557 0.66 -2.62 23.59
C SER A 557 -0.11 -3.62 22.71
N PRO A 558 0.48 -4.17 21.64
CA PRO A 558 -0.15 -5.13 20.74
C PRO A 558 -0.06 -6.59 21.23
N VAL A 559 0.66 -6.83 22.32
CA VAL A 559 0.96 -8.17 22.83
C VAL A 559 -0.20 -8.67 23.71
N PRO A 560 -0.66 -9.93 23.55
CA PRO A 560 -1.74 -10.48 24.37
C PRO A 560 -1.44 -10.37 25.88
N PRO A 561 -2.44 -10.09 26.73
CA PRO A 561 -2.30 -10.14 28.18
C PRO A 561 -2.14 -11.61 28.62
N GLU A 562 -0.99 -11.92 29.23
CA GLU A 562 -0.54 -13.23 29.73
C GLU A 562 -0.17 -14.29 28.67
N GLY A 563 0.90 -15.05 28.95
CA GLY A 563 1.07 -16.40 28.38
C GLY A 563 2.09 -16.61 27.27
N ILE A 564 2.84 -15.59 26.81
CA ILE A 564 3.90 -15.86 25.83
C ILE A 564 5.11 -16.50 26.51
N ILE A 565 5.19 -17.82 26.33
CA ILE A 565 6.30 -18.65 26.75
C ILE A 565 7.40 -18.56 25.67
N ALA A 566 8.34 -17.64 25.82
CA ALA A 566 9.56 -17.65 25.02
C ALA A 566 10.55 -18.64 25.67
N GLY A 567 10.65 -19.86 25.11
CA GLY A 567 11.61 -20.86 25.61
C GLY A 567 11.35 -21.38 27.02
N GLY A 568 10.08 -21.48 27.44
CA GLY A 568 9.69 -22.01 28.75
C GLY A 568 9.57 -20.98 29.88
N LYS A 569 9.83 -19.69 29.62
CA LYS A 569 9.70 -18.61 30.61
C LYS A 569 8.71 -17.54 30.16
N VAL A 570 7.93 -17.04 31.12
CA VAL A 570 7.03 -15.88 30.96
C VAL A 570 7.90 -14.63 30.84
N LEU A 571 7.64 -13.80 29.82
CA LEU A 571 8.31 -12.52 29.65
C LEU A 571 7.75 -11.51 30.67
N GLU A 572 8.45 -11.29 31.79
CA GLU A 572 7.99 -10.45 32.92
C GLU A 572 7.96 -8.92 32.63
N ASP A 573 8.55 -8.46 31.52
CA ASP A 573 8.70 -7.03 31.19
C ASP A 573 7.67 -6.47 30.18
N TYR A 574 6.68 -7.27 29.75
CA TYR A 574 5.58 -6.73 28.92
C TYR A 574 4.48 -6.20 29.83
N THR A 575 4.52 -4.89 30.09
CA THR A 575 3.56 -4.20 30.96
C THR A 575 2.14 -4.45 30.50
N HIS A 576 1.40 -5.14 31.38
CA HIS A 576 -0.01 -5.45 31.28
C HIS A 576 -0.83 -4.19 31.01
N VAL A 577 -1.74 -4.28 30.03
CA VAL A 577 -3.00 -3.54 30.11
C VAL A 577 -4.09 -4.59 30.11
N SER A 578 -4.67 -4.86 31.28
CA SER A 578 -5.83 -5.73 31.37
C SER A 578 -6.92 -5.18 30.45
N LEU A 579 -7.55 -6.04 29.64
CA LEU A 579 -8.74 -5.66 28.85
C LEU A 579 -9.77 -4.96 29.76
N THR A 580 -9.93 -5.43 30.99
CA THR A 580 -10.81 -4.88 32.01
C THR A 580 -10.36 -3.51 32.54
N GLU A 581 -9.05 -3.25 32.63
CA GLU A 581 -8.49 -1.92 33.00
C GLU A 581 -8.58 -0.91 31.84
N THR A 582 -8.39 -1.38 30.61
CA THR A 582 -8.60 -0.61 29.37
C THR A 582 -10.07 -0.16 29.24
N ILE A 583 -11.00 -1.02 29.67
CA ILE A 583 -12.44 -0.79 29.62
C ILE A 583 -12.92 0.14 30.75
N GLY A 584 -12.16 0.33 31.84
CA GLY A 584 -12.64 1.04 33.04
C GLY A 584 -12.64 2.57 32.96
N SER A 585 -11.58 3.19 32.43
CA SER A 585 -11.42 4.67 32.44
C SER A 585 -11.52 5.33 31.05
N GLU A 586 -11.26 4.61 29.96
CA GLU A 586 -11.26 5.15 28.58
C GLU A 586 -12.61 5.01 27.85
N PHE A 587 -13.51 4.15 28.35
CA PHE A 587 -14.81 3.85 27.73
C PHE A 587 -15.71 5.08 27.52
N GLY A 588 -15.54 6.09 28.38
CA GLY A 588 -16.32 7.32 28.34
C GLY A 588 -16.01 8.19 27.12
N SER A 589 -14.74 8.30 26.71
CA SER A 589 -14.30 9.39 25.82
C SER A 589 -14.19 8.99 24.35
N GLN A 590 -13.70 7.80 24.02
CA GLN A 590 -13.45 7.42 22.62
C GLN A 590 -14.66 6.68 22.01
N SER A 591 -15.07 7.10 20.81
CA SER A 591 -16.16 6.46 20.04
C SER A 591 -15.84 6.32 18.56
N TRP A 592 -14.58 6.50 18.17
CA TRP A 592 -14.16 6.57 16.79
C TRP A 592 -12.87 5.83 16.52
N LEU A 593 -12.89 5.13 15.40
CA LEU A 593 -11.87 4.25 14.91
C LEU A 593 -11.69 4.52 13.42
N SER A 594 -10.45 4.69 13.00
CA SER A 594 -10.08 5.00 11.63
C SER A 594 -8.66 4.54 11.34
N LEU A 595 -8.40 4.29 10.06
CA LEU A 595 -7.06 4.00 9.56
C LEU A 595 -6.20 5.25 9.43
N ASN A 596 -6.81 6.44 9.38
CA ASN A 596 -6.12 7.73 9.25
C ASN A 596 -6.24 8.55 10.53
N ALA A 597 -5.22 9.37 10.80
CA ALA A 597 -5.36 10.48 11.72
C ALA A 597 -6.41 11.48 11.18
N LEU A 598 -7.20 12.06 12.08
CA LEU A 598 -8.14 13.11 11.68
C LEU A 598 -7.38 14.38 11.34
N ASP A 599 -7.78 15.05 10.27
CA ASP A 599 -7.37 16.42 9.99
C ASP A 599 -8.49 17.41 10.31
N ILE A 600 -8.10 18.58 10.82
CA ILE A 600 -9.04 19.59 11.31
C ILE A 600 -9.85 20.18 10.15
N GLU A 601 -9.21 20.36 8.98
CA GLU A 601 -9.81 21.02 7.82
C GLU A 601 -10.94 20.17 7.21
N SER A 602 -10.71 18.88 7.00
CA SER A 602 -11.73 17.93 6.55
C SER A 602 -12.86 17.82 7.55
N LEU A 603 -12.57 17.84 8.85
CA LEU A 603 -13.60 17.81 9.87
C LEU A 603 -14.52 19.04 9.78
N MET A 604 -13.94 20.24 9.68
CA MET A 604 -14.68 21.50 9.52
C MET A 604 -15.52 21.47 8.24
N PHE A 605 -14.92 21.06 7.12
CA PHE A 605 -15.61 20.92 5.84
C PHE A 605 -16.78 19.94 5.93
N THR A 606 -16.56 18.73 6.44
CA THR A 606 -17.58 17.69 6.56
C THR A 606 -18.74 18.17 7.43
N VAL A 607 -18.48 18.67 8.63
CA VAL A 607 -19.51 19.14 9.56
C VAL A 607 -20.41 20.19 8.90
N HIS A 608 -19.79 21.19 8.26
CA HIS A 608 -20.52 22.27 7.61
C HIS A 608 -21.30 21.81 6.38
N LYS A 609 -20.72 20.95 5.53
CA LYS A 609 -21.40 20.39 4.36
C LYS A 609 -22.56 19.48 4.75
N SER A 610 -22.42 18.69 5.80
CA SER A 610 -23.50 17.84 6.32
C SER A 610 -24.66 18.66 6.88
N LEU A 611 -24.37 19.77 7.56
CA LEU A 611 -25.40 20.72 7.99
C LEU A 611 -26.16 21.27 6.78
N LYS A 612 -25.45 21.72 5.72
CA LYS A 612 -26.07 22.20 4.47
C LYS A 612 -26.92 21.12 3.77
N ALA A 613 -26.45 19.87 3.76
CA ALA A 613 -27.21 18.73 3.26
C ALA A 613 -28.51 18.55 4.05
N SER A 614 -28.45 18.68 5.38
CA SER A 614 -29.63 18.62 6.24
C SER A 614 -30.61 19.76 5.98
N SER A 615 -30.14 20.99 5.82
CA SER A 615 -31.00 22.13 5.47
C SER A 615 -31.70 21.93 4.13
N THR A 616 -31.02 21.34 3.14
CA THR A 616 -31.61 21.00 1.83
C THR A 616 -32.68 19.92 1.95
N PHE A 617 -32.42 18.86 2.72
CA PHE A 617 -33.41 17.82 2.98
C PHE A 617 -34.65 18.37 3.70
N ILE A 618 -34.47 19.19 4.73
CA ILE A 618 -35.59 19.78 5.48
C ILE A 618 -36.40 20.74 4.61
N ASN A 619 -35.76 21.51 3.73
CA ASN A 619 -36.48 22.33 2.75
C ASN A 619 -37.35 21.47 1.81
N ALA A 620 -36.89 20.28 1.42
CA ALA A 620 -37.71 19.34 0.66
C ALA A 620 -38.90 18.83 1.48
N VAL A 621 -38.71 18.54 2.76
CA VAL A 621 -39.79 18.10 3.68
C VAL A 621 -40.84 19.19 3.87
N ILE A 622 -40.43 20.44 4.11
CA ILE A 622 -41.33 21.58 4.32
C ILE A 622 -42.22 21.83 3.09
N ARG A 623 -41.69 21.64 1.88
CA ARG A 623 -42.45 21.84 0.62
C ARG A 623 -43.63 20.89 0.46
N GLU A 624 -43.65 19.77 1.16
CA GLU A 624 -44.71 18.76 1.08
C GLU A 624 -45.91 19.07 2.00
N GLY A 625 -45.83 20.11 2.83
CA GLY A 625 -46.95 20.65 3.61
C GLY A 625 -46.85 20.48 5.13
N ASP A 626 -47.90 20.88 5.85
CA ASP A 626 -47.92 20.97 7.32
C ASP A 626 -47.82 19.62 8.07
N GLY A 627 -47.97 18.48 7.37
CA GLY A 627 -47.93 17.14 7.96
C GLY A 627 -46.62 16.75 8.65
N PHE A 628 -45.54 17.51 8.42
CA PHE A 628 -44.23 17.30 9.05
C PHE A 628 -43.77 18.46 9.93
N LYS A 629 -44.63 19.48 10.14
CA LYS A 629 -44.26 20.72 10.85
C LYS A 629 -43.77 20.46 12.27
N GLU A 630 -44.43 19.56 12.99
CA GLU A 630 -44.03 19.17 14.35
C GLU A 630 -42.65 18.48 14.36
N THR A 631 -42.42 17.55 13.43
CA THR A 631 -41.12 16.87 13.27
C THR A 631 -39.99 17.86 12.96
N VAL A 632 -40.25 18.82 12.05
CA VAL A 632 -39.26 19.86 11.68
C VAL A 632 -39.00 20.81 12.85
N ASN A 633 -40.04 21.21 13.59
CA ASN A 633 -39.89 22.08 14.77
C ASN A 633 -39.12 21.39 15.90
N GLN A 634 -39.42 20.11 16.16
CA GLN A 634 -38.71 19.32 17.15
C GLN A 634 -37.22 19.19 16.78
N TYR A 635 -36.95 18.87 15.51
CA TYR A 635 -35.58 18.75 14.99
C TYR A 635 -34.78 20.06 15.09
N THR A 636 -35.35 21.17 14.64
CA THR A 636 -34.68 22.48 14.70
C THR A 636 -34.46 22.96 16.13
N THR A 637 -35.39 22.66 17.04
CA THR A 637 -35.23 22.93 18.48
C THR A 637 -34.11 22.08 19.08
N GLU A 638 -34.01 20.80 18.71
CA GLU A 638 -32.94 19.91 19.15
C GLU A 638 -31.57 20.41 18.71
N LEU A 639 -31.41 20.82 17.44
CA LEU A 639 -30.15 21.38 16.94
C LEU A 639 -29.72 22.64 17.69
N LYS A 640 -30.66 23.56 17.92
CA LYS A 640 -30.38 24.79 18.65
C LYS A 640 -29.99 24.51 20.10
N THR A 641 -30.70 23.60 20.77
CA THR A 641 -30.51 23.34 22.20
C THR A 641 -29.24 22.53 22.47
N LYS A 642 -28.96 21.49 21.68
CA LYS A 642 -27.81 20.61 21.89
C LYS A 642 -26.51 21.17 21.33
N TYR A 643 -26.58 21.88 20.20
CA TYR A 643 -25.38 22.26 19.44
C TYR A 643 -25.28 23.76 19.15
N GLY A 644 -26.26 24.58 19.56
CA GLY A 644 -26.25 26.02 19.30
C GLY A 644 -26.54 26.40 17.84
N ILE A 645 -26.90 25.43 16.99
CA ILE A 645 -27.02 25.62 15.56
C ILE A 645 -28.45 26.02 15.17
N GLN A 646 -28.56 27.10 14.39
CA GLN A 646 -29.77 27.46 13.67
C GLN A 646 -29.67 26.97 12.21
N LEU A 647 -30.55 26.06 11.81
CA LEU A 647 -30.43 25.29 10.56
C LEU A 647 -30.36 26.15 9.27
N PHE A 648 -30.95 27.34 9.29
CA PHE A 648 -31.05 28.24 8.13
C PHE A 648 -30.21 29.52 8.30
N ASP A 649 -29.23 29.50 9.19
CA ASP A 649 -28.32 30.62 9.40
C ASP A 649 -27.34 30.75 8.21
N SER A 650 -27.38 31.91 7.53
CA SER A 650 -26.52 32.23 6.40
C SER A 650 -25.12 32.70 6.79
N GLU A 651 -24.86 33.02 8.06
CA GLU A 651 -23.57 33.56 8.54
C GLU A 651 -22.57 32.48 9.00
N LEU A 652 -23.00 31.22 9.06
CA LEU A 652 -22.15 30.09 9.42
C LEU A 652 -21.19 29.73 8.28
N ASP A 653 -19.89 29.78 8.57
CA ASP A 653 -18.82 29.20 7.77
C ASP A 653 -18.31 27.89 8.39
N GLU A 654 -17.36 27.23 7.73
CA GLU A 654 -16.84 25.92 8.15
C GLU A 654 -16.27 25.94 9.58
N ARG A 655 -15.54 27.00 9.93
CA ARG A 655 -14.92 27.14 11.26
C ARG A 655 -15.95 27.47 12.32
N LYS A 656 -16.79 28.47 12.08
CA LYS A 656 -17.83 28.89 13.03
C LYS A 656 -18.82 27.77 13.32
N THR A 657 -19.14 26.94 12.32
CA THR A 657 -20.03 25.80 12.50
C THR A 657 -19.44 24.82 13.53
N LEU A 658 -18.19 24.38 13.32
CA LEU A 658 -17.54 23.46 14.25
C LEU A 658 -17.34 24.11 15.63
N GLU A 659 -16.85 25.34 15.69
CA GLU A 659 -16.59 26.06 16.95
C GLU A 659 -17.87 26.22 17.79
N CYS A 660 -19.00 26.56 17.15
CA CYS A 660 -20.30 26.69 17.80
C CYS A 660 -20.76 25.35 18.41
N ILE A 661 -20.64 24.27 17.65
CA ILE A 661 -20.98 22.92 18.11
C ILE A 661 -20.13 22.54 19.33
N LEU A 662 -18.82 22.75 19.27
CA LEU A 662 -17.89 22.37 20.34
C LEU A 662 -18.09 23.20 21.60
N THR A 663 -18.16 24.52 21.47
CA THR A 663 -18.36 25.43 22.61
C THR A 663 -19.71 25.22 23.29
N THR A 664 -20.77 24.94 22.52
CA THR A 664 -22.09 24.64 23.10
C THR A 664 -22.10 23.28 23.83
N THR A 665 -21.51 22.25 23.22
CA THR A 665 -21.57 20.88 23.75
C THR A 665 -20.59 20.67 24.91
N THR A 666 -19.39 21.22 24.83
CA THR A 666 -18.27 20.91 25.74
C THR A 666 -17.84 22.09 26.61
N ARG A 667 -18.32 23.31 26.32
CA ARG A 667 -17.86 24.57 26.93
C ARG A 667 -16.38 24.89 26.71
N LYS A 668 -15.75 24.25 25.73
CA LYS A 668 -14.36 24.46 25.34
C LYS A 668 -14.26 24.78 23.85
N SER A 669 -13.25 25.58 23.49
CA SER A 669 -12.93 25.90 22.10
C SER A 669 -12.22 24.74 21.41
N LEU A 670 -12.15 24.78 20.08
CA LEU A 670 -11.38 23.81 19.30
C LEU A 670 -9.91 23.77 19.74
N SER A 671 -9.30 24.95 19.97
CA SER A 671 -7.90 25.04 20.39
C SER A 671 -7.65 24.45 21.78
N GLU A 672 -8.61 24.57 22.70
CA GLU A 672 -8.49 23.99 24.04
C GLU A 672 -8.58 22.45 24.00
N LEU A 673 -9.46 21.91 23.16
CA LEU A 673 -9.70 20.47 23.03
C LEU A 673 -8.55 19.74 22.32
N THR A 674 -7.77 20.43 21.50
CA THR A 674 -6.64 19.87 20.74
C THR A 674 -5.27 20.07 21.39
N THR A 675 -5.22 20.63 22.61
CA THR A 675 -3.96 20.83 23.36
C THR A 675 -3.29 19.53 23.82
N VAL A 676 -4.06 18.45 23.94
CA VAL A 676 -3.55 17.12 24.33
C VAL A 676 -3.22 16.27 23.10
N PRO A 677 -2.26 15.33 23.19
CA PRO A 677 -2.01 14.37 22.12
C PRO A 677 -3.31 13.66 21.72
N HIS A 678 -3.56 13.58 20.40
CA HIS A 678 -4.80 13.02 19.83
C HIS A 678 -6.10 13.69 20.31
N GLY A 679 -6.04 14.96 20.71
CA GLY A 679 -7.22 15.69 21.22
C GLY A 679 -8.36 15.81 20.19
N LEU A 680 -8.05 15.78 18.89
CA LEU A 680 -9.06 15.80 17.83
C LEU A 680 -9.88 14.50 17.83
N GLU A 681 -9.22 13.36 17.94
CA GLU A 681 -9.80 12.02 17.97
C GLU A 681 -10.56 11.76 19.27
N VAL A 682 -10.00 12.19 20.40
CA VAL A 682 -10.53 11.86 21.73
C VAL A 682 -11.59 12.85 22.20
N ASN A 683 -11.49 14.13 21.85
CA ASN A 683 -12.34 15.18 22.42
C ASN A 683 -13.30 15.80 21.40
N VAL A 684 -12.88 15.97 20.15
CA VAL A 684 -13.65 16.71 19.13
C VAL A 684 -14.55 15.77 18.35
N TRP A 685 -14.00 14.68 17.82
CA TRP A 685 -14.74 13.78 16.95
C TRP A 685 -15.97 13.15 17.62
N PRO A 686 -15.96 12.68 18.88
CA PRO A 686 -17.15 12.13 19.51
C PRO A 686 -18.34 13.11 19.49
N VAL A 687 -18.07 14.42 19.63
CA VAL A 687 -19.08 15.47 19.51
C VAL A 687 -19.61 15.57 18.07
N VAL A 688 -18.70 15.55 17.09
CA VAL A 688 -19.07 15.58 15.67
C VAL A 688 -19.88 14.35 15.27
N LEU A 689 -19.50 13.15 15.71
CA LEU A 689 -20.23 11.92 15.44
C LEU A 689 -21.67 12.00 15.97
N ASN A 690 -21.84 12.47 17.21
CA ASN A 690 -23.16 12.69 17.80
C ASN A 690 -23.99 13.66 16.95
N PHE A 691 -23.37 14.78 16.53
CA PHE A 691 -24.01 15.77 15.66
C PHE A 691 -24.45 15.15 14.33
N LEU A 692 -23.58 14.39 13.65
CA LEU A 692 -23.91 13.73 12.39
C LEU A 692 -25.04 12.70 12.53
N HIS A 693 -25.08 11.94 13.63
CA HIS A 693 -26.22 11.07 13.93
C HIS A 693 -27.52 11.84 14.14
N THR A 694 -27.47 13.00 14.82
CA THR A 694 -28.64 13.89 14.91
C THR A 694 -29.09 14.38 13.54
N LEU A 695 -28.15 14.77 12.66
CA LEU A 695 -28.49 15.18 11.30
C LEU A 695 -29.14 14.05 10.49
N ALA A 696 -28.69 12.81 10.68
CA ALA A 696 -29.24 11.65 9.98
C ALA A 696 -30.57 11.15 10.57
N SER A 697 -30.86 11.39 11.86
CA SER A 697 -32.04 10.87 12.55
C SER A 697 -33.35 11.44 11.98
N VAL A 698 -33.34 12.70 11.52
CA VAL A 698 -34.54 13.34 10.96
C VAL A 698 -35.00 12.64 9.68
N ARG A 699 -34.06 12.17 8.84
CA ARG A 699 -34.37 11.35 7.66
C ARG A 699 -35.07 10.05 8.06
N ASN A 700 -34.57 9.36 9.09
CA ASN A 700 -35.18 8.12 9.55
C ASN A 700 -36.57 8.34 10.15
N THR A 701 -36.76 9.45 10.86
CA THR A 701 -38.07 9.86 11.39
C THR A 701 -39.07 10.09 10.26
N VAL A 702 -38.68 10.82 9.21
CA VAL A 702 -39.50 11.03 8.02
C VAL A 702 -39.82 9.70 7.33
N LYS A 703 -38.83 8.82 7.12
CA LYS A 703 -39.05 7.47 6.54
C LYS A 703 -40.01 6.62 7.37
N GLY A 704 -39.92 6.69 8.70
CA GLY A 704 -40.82 6.00 9.63
C GLY A 704 -42.27 6.47 9.45
N LEU A 705 -42.50 7.78 9.39
CA LEU A 705 -43.83 8.38 9.14
C LEU A 705 -44.40 8.03 7.75
N LEU A 706 -43.55 7.93 6.74
CA LEU A 706 -43.97 7.49 5.41
C LEU A 706 -44.41 6.02 5.39
N SER A 707 -43.80 5.21 6.25
CA SER A 707 -44.01 3.75 6.36
C SER A 707 -45.16 3.38 7.30
N SER A 708 -45.49 4.24 8.27
CA SER A 708 -46.60 4.04 9.23
C SER A 708 -48.00 4.19 8.61
N GLY A 709 -48.08 4.63 7.35
CA GLY A 709 -49.36 4.83 6.66
C GLY A 709 -50.07 6.15 6.98
N CYS A 710 -49.48 7.01 7.82
CA CYS A 710 -50.03 8.32 8.18
C CYS A 710 -50.17 9.28 6.99
N ILE A 711 -49.36 9.09 5.94
CA ILE A 711 -49.45 9.85 4.69
C ILE A 711 -50.08 8.97 3.62
N THR A 712 -51.09 9.47 2.93
CA THR A 712 -51.83 8.72 1.90
C THR A 712 -51.49 9.16 0.48
N ASP A 713 -50.93 10.36 0.28
CA ASP A 713 -50.50 10.85 -1.04
C ASP A 713 -49.27 10.08 -1.55
N SER A 714 -49.46 9.36 -2.66
CA SER A 714 -48.42 8.58 -3.32
C SER A 714 -47.35 9.43 -4.01
N ALA A 715 -47.70 10.63 -4.48
CA ALA A 715 -46.76 11.53 -5.13
C ALA A 715 -45.83 12.20 -4.11
N CYS A 716 -46.38 12.67 -2.99
CA CYS A 716 -45.61 13.14 -1.83
C CYS A 716 -44.65 12.06 -1.31
N LYS A 717 -45.15 10.83 -1.10
CA LYS A 717 -44.29 9.70 -0.68
C LYS A 717 -43.10 9.49 -1.60
N LYS A 718 -43.33 9.49 -2.91
CA LYS A 718 -42.27 9.30 -3.90
C LYS A 718 -41.20 10.39 -3.79
N ARG A 719 -41.58 11.66 -3.75
CA ARG A 719 -40.64 12.79 -3.65
C ARG A 719 -39.83 12.77 -2.34
N LEU A 720 -40.44 12.40 -1.22
CA LEU A 720 -39.74 12.31 0.06
C LEU A 720 -38.80 11.12 0.16
N TYR A 721 -39.14 9.98 -0.45
CA TYR A 721 -38.18 8.88 -0.60
C TYR A 721 -37.02 9.28 -1.50
N GLU A 722 -37.27 9.94 -2.63
CA GLU A 722 -36.23 10.48 -3.52
C GLU A 722 -35.33 11.50 -2.80
N ALA A 723 -35.89 12.40 -1.99
CA ALA A 723 -35.13 13.33 -1.17
C ALA A 723 -34.29 12.61 -0.10
N SER A 724 -34.84 11.55 0.50
CA SER A 724 -34.13 10.73 1.49
C SER A 724 -32.98 9.94 0.87
N ASP A 725 -33.16 9.42 -0.35
CA ASP A 725 -32.11 8.74 -1.10
C ASP A 725 -31.04 9.74 -1.56
N ARG A 726 -31.43 10.92 -2.05
CA ARG A 726 -30.48 11.99 -2.41
C ARG A 726 -29.64 12.42 -1.21
N PHE A 727 -30.26 12.61 -0.05
CA PHE A 727 -29.55 12.97 1.18
C PHE A 727 -28.45 11.95 1.51
N ARG A 728 -28.74 10.65 1.37
CA ARG A 728 -27.79 9.55 1.63
C ARG A 728 -26.72 9.41 0.54
N ASP A 729 -27.14 9.33 -0.72
CA ASP A 729 -26.32 8.87 -1.85
C ASP A 729 -25.62 10.01 -2.61
N VAL A 730 -25.99 11.26 -2.32
CA VAL A 730 -25.46 12.46 -2.99
C VAL A 730 -24.98 13.47 -1.97
N ASP A 731 -25.87 14.04 -1.17
CA ASP A 731 -25.53 15.23 -0.39
C ASP A 731 -24.56 14.89 0.77
N PHE A 732 -24.72 13.73 1.44
CA PHE A 732 -23.74 13.25 2.45
C PHE A 732 -22.46 12.72 1.82
N VAL A 733 -22.54 12.06 0.66
CA VAL A 733 -21.34 11.65 -0.10
C VAL A 733 -20.49 12.87 -0.47
N ASP A 734 -21.13 13.95 -0.90
CA ASP A 734 -20.45 15.22 -1.21
C ASP A 734 -19.81 15.89 0.00
N ALA A 735 -20.27 15.57 1.21
CA ALA A 735 -19.70 15.98 2.50
C ALA A 735 -18.61 15.01 3.03
N GLY A 736 -18.29 13.93 2.30
CA GLY A 736 -17.34 12.90 2.76
C GLY A 736 -17.94 11.94 3.78
N ILE A 737 -19.27 11.76 3.79
CA ILE A 737 -19.96 10.87 4.73
C ILE A 737 -20.59 9.69 4.01
N ARG A 738 -20.26 8.50 4.48
CA ARG A 738 -20.96 7.26 4.17
C ARG A 738 -22.09 7.06 5.17
N LEU A 739 -23.33 7.09 4.68
CA LEU A 739 -24.52 6.79 5.47
C LEU A 739 -25.13 5.46 4.99
N GLN A 740 -25.19 4.45 5.84
CA GLN A 740 -25.79 3.14 5.51
C GLN A 740 -26.98 2.82 6.43
N ASP A 741 -28.09 2.42 5.83
CA ASP A 741 -29.31 2.03 6.55
C ASP A 741 -29.15 0.63 7.15
N ARG A 742 -29.42 0.47 8.45
CA ARG A 742 -29.50 -0.85 9.13
C ARG A 742 -30.93 -1.30 9.45
N ALA A 743 -31.90 -0.40 9.39
CA ALA A 743 -33.31 -0.70 9.56
C ALA A 743 -34.01 -0.68 8.20
N THR A 744 -34.79 -1.72 7.89
CA THR A 744 -35.68 -1.70 6.74
C THR A 744 -36.86 -0.75 7.00
N ALA A 745 -37.59 -0.37 5.94
CA ALA A 745 -38.82 0.41 6.11
C ALA A 745 -39.87 -0.30 7.00
N SER A 746 -39.84 -1.64 7.04
CA SER A 746 -40.68 -2.48 7.90
C SER A 746 -40.25 -2.43 9.37
N ASP A 747 -38.95 -2.28 9.65
CA ASP A 747 -38.44 -2.17 11.02
C ASP A 747 -38.78 -0.79 11.60
N LEU A 748 -38.59 0.26 10.79
CA LEU A 748 -38.90 1.64 11.16
C LEU A 748 -40.39 1.82 11.49
N SER A 749 -41.30 1.17 10.75
CA SER A 749 -42.75 1.26 11.01
C SER A 749 -43.17 0.54 12.30
N LYS A 750 -42.39 -0.44 12.77
CA LYS A 750 -42.59 -1.12 14.06
C LYS A 750 -41.96 -0.37 15.24
N GLY A 751 -41.43 0.82 15.01
CA GLY A 751 -40.71 1.60 16.02
C GLY A 751 -39.31 1.05 16.34
N ILE A 752 -38.79 0.12 15.54
CA ILE A 752 -37.42 -0.39 15.66
C ILE A 752 -36.50 0.64 14.97
N ASN A 753 -35.90 1.50 15.78
CA ASN A 753 -35.01 2.56 15.30
C ASN A 753 -33.55 2.23 15.63
N VAL A 754 -32.92 1.44 14.76
CA VAL A 754 -31.46 1.21 14.83
C VAL A 754 -30.78 2.42 14.19
N PRO A 755 -29.85 3.11 14.88
CA PRO A 755 -29.09 4.21 14.30
C PRO A 755 -28.45 3.79 12.97
N PRO A 756 -28.51 4.65 11.93
CA PRO A 756 -27.85 4.36 10.68
C PRO A 756 -26.34 4.41 10.91
N PHE A 757 -25.62 3.63 10.12
CA PHE A 757 -24.16 3.63 10.15
C PHE A 757 -23.65 4.91 9.50
N ILE A 758 -22.76 5.62 10.20
CA ILE A 758 -22.09 6.83 9.73
C ILE A 758 -20.58 6.59 9.76
N GLY A 759 -19.89 6.92 8.67
CA GLY A 759 -18.44 6.87 8.56
C GLY A 759 -17.89 8.04 7.73
N LEU A 760 -16.70 8.54 8.12
CA LEU A 760 -15.98 9.60 7.40
C LEU A 760 -15.05 8.98 6.36
N VAL A 761 -15.42 9.07 5.09
CA VAL A 761 -14.66 8.48 3.98
C VAL A 761 -14.23 9.59 3.04
N ASP A 762 -13.03 9.47 2.48
CA ASP A 762 -12.58 10.39 1.44
C ASP A 762 -13.62 10.48 0.31
N LYS A 763 -13.97 11.71 -0.06
CA LYS A 763 -14.99 12.00 -1.06
C LYS A 763 -14.69 11.32 -2.40
N SER A 764 -13.43 11.27 -2.82
CA SER A 764 -13.02 10.68 -4.10
C SER A 764 -13.35 9.18 -4.17
N ILE A 765 -13.16 8.46 -3.05
CA ILE A 765 -13.48 7.04 -2.91
C ILE A 765 -15.00 6.83 -3.00
N LEU A 766 -15.79 7.65 -2.30
CA LEU A 766 -17.25 7.52 -2.38
C LEU A 766 -17.79 7.82 -3.79
N LEU A 767 -17.17 8.75 -4.51
CA LEU A 767 -17.54 9.08 -5.89
C LEU A 767 -17.17 7.96 -6.87
N SER A 768 -16.00 7.33 -6.72
CA SER A 768 -15.59 6.20 -7.57
C SER A 768 -16.51 4.98 -7.35
N GLU A 769 -16.77 4.61 -6.09
CA GLU A 769 -17.73 3.54 -5.74
C GLU A 769 -19.11 3.80 -6.32
N ARG A 770 -19.58 5.05 -6.28
CA ARG A 770 -20.88 5.44 -6.86
C ARG A 770 -20.88 5.27 -8.38
N PHE A 771 -19.78 5.62 -9.05
CA PHE A 771 -19.63 5.42 -10.49
C PHE A 771 -19.66 3.93 -10.84
N GLU A 772 -18.88 3.11 -10.16
CA GLU A 772 -18.86 1.66 -10.34
C GLU A 772 -20.22 1.01 -10.10
N ASN A 773 -20.90 1.36 -9.00
CA ASN A 773 -22.23 0.84 -8.68
C ASN A 773 -23.25 1.23 -9.75
N LYS A 774 -23.14 2.43 -10.32
CA LYS A 774 -23.98 2.86 -11.44
C LYS A 774 -23.71 2.02 -12.69
N THR A 775 -22.45 1.75 -13.00
CA THR A 775 -22.03 0.90 -14.13
C THR A 775 -22.53 -0.53 -13.96
N LYS A 776 -22.25 -1.18 -12.81
CA LYS A 776 -22.74 -2.53 -12.46
C LYS A 776 -24.26 -2.62 -12.52
N ARG A 777 -24.97 -1.59 -12.04
CA ARG A 777 -26.44 -1.54 -12.09
C ARG A 777 -26.97 -1.40 -13.52
N ASN A 778 -26.27 -0.65 -14.38
CA ASN A 778 -26.61 -0.53 -15.80
C ASN A 778 -26.36 -1.84 -16.55
N GLU A 779 -25.24 -2.52 -16.29
CA GLU A 779 -24.93 -3.84 -16.84
C GLU A 779 -25.93 -4.90 -16.38
N THR A 780 -26.28 -4.92 -15.09
CA THR A 780 -27.29 -5.82 -14.53
C THR A 780 -28.68 -5.54 -15.13
N LYS A 781 -29.02 -4.26 -15.38
CA LYS A 781 -30.27 -3.90 -16.07
C LYS A 781 -30.24 -4.35 -17.53
N SER A 782 -29.11 -4.21 -18.22
CA SER A 782 -28.92 -4.65 -19.60
C SER A 782 -29.05 -6.18 -19.71
N THR A 783 -28.31 -6.94 -18.90
CA THR A 783 -28.39 -8.40 -18.85
C THR A 783 -29.77 -8.91 -18.44
N LYS A 784 -30.43 -8.29 -17.44
CA LYS A 784 -31.83 -8.61 -17.11
C LYS A 784 -32.80 -8.26 -18.23
N ALA A 785 -32.55 -7.20 -19.00
CA ALA A 785 -33.38 -6.84 -20.16
C ALA A 785 -33.19 -7.82 -21.33
N VAL A 786 -31.95 -8.25 -21.59
CA VAL A 786 -31.62 -9.28 -22.58
C VAL A 786 -32.23 -10.62 -22.19
N ALA A 787 -32.01 -11.10 -20.96
CA ALA A 787 -32.60 -12.34 -20.45
C ALA A 787 -34.14 -12.30 -20.44
N LYS A 788 -34.74 -11.14 -20.12
CA LYS A 788 -36.20 -10.96 -20.18
C LYS A 788 -36.70 -11.00 -21.63
N ASN A 789 -35.97 -10.41 -22.57
CA ASN A 789 -36.30 -10.46 -23.99
C ASN A 789 -36.19 -11.88 -24.55
N GLU A 790 -35.10 -12.62 -24.23
CA GLU A 790 -34.90 -14.02 -24.61
C GLU A 790 -36.01 -14.94 -24.08
N VAL A 791 -36.42 -14.78 -22.81
CA VAL A 791 -37.52 -15.57 -22.25
C VAL A 791 -38.86 -15.18 -22.91
N THR A 792 -39.09 -13.92 -23.28
CA THR A 792 -40.36 -13.49 -23.90
C THR A 792 -40.53 -13.90 -25.36
N CYS A 793 -39.45 -14.23 -26.08
CA CYS A 793 -39.53 -14.67 -27.48
C CYS A 793 -39.65 -16.19 -27.65
N ILE A 794 -39.59 -16.98 -26.57
CA ILE A 794 -39.82 -18.42 -26.64
C ILE A 794 -41.33 -18.68 -26.80
N PRO A 795 -41.75 -19.37 -27.88
CA PRO A 795 -43.13 -19.74 -28.04
C PRO A 795 -43.61 -20.65 -26.90
N PRO A 796 -44.87 -20.52 -26.44
CA PRO A 796 -45.37 -21.29 -25.29
C PRO A 796 -45.21 -22.81 -25.46
N TRP A 797 -45.38 -23.31 -26.70
CA TRP A 797 -45.27 -24.73 -27.04
C TRP A 797 -43.83 -25.28 -27.02
N GLU A 798 -42.81 -24.42 -26.92
CA GLU A 798 -41.39 -24.81 -26.82
C GLU A 798 -40.82 -24.64 -25.41
N MET A 799 -41.53 -23.90 -24.54
CA MET A 799 -41.02 -23.45 -23.23
C MET A 799 -40.54 -24.59 -22.32
N PHE A 800 -41.18 -25.77 -22.38
CA PHE A 800 -40.83 -26.91 -21.52
C PHE A 800 -40.04 -28.01 -22.23
N LEU A 801 -39.95 -27.98 -23.57
CA LEU A 801 -39.33 -29.05 -24.36
C LEU A 801 -37.81 -29.14 -24.13
N SER A 802 -37.18 -28.07 -23.64
CA SER A 802 -35.78 -28.03 -23.27
C SER A 802 -35.49 -28.51 -21.84
N GLU A 803 -36.50 -28.70 -20.99
CA GLU A 803 -36.36 -29.16 -19.60
C GLU A 803 -36.39 -30.70 -19.49
N VAL A 804 -35.57 -31.36 -20.33
CA VAL A 804 -35.49 -32.84 -20.43
C VAL A 804 -34.88 -33.50 -19.18
N ASP A 805 -34.21 -32.71 -18.34
CA ASP A 805 -33.70 -33.09 -17.02
C ASP A 805 -34.83 -33.24 -15.98
N LYS A 806 -35.99 -32.62 -16.24
CA LYS A 806 -37.15 -32.61 -15.34
C LYS A 806 -38.35 -33.38 -15.86
N TYR A 807 -38.49 -33.53 -17.17
CA TYR A 807 -39.65 -34.14 -17.81
C TYR A 807 -39.26 -35.07 -18.96
N SER A 808 -39.90 -36.23 -19.01
CA SER A 808 -39.58 -37.27 -19.99
C SER A 808 -40.57 -37.37 -21.15
N LYS A 809 -41.80 -36.88 -20.99
CA LYS A 809 -42.86 -36.90 -22.03
C LYS A 809 -43.68 -35.63 -22.02
N PHE A 810 -44.15 -35.23 -23.20
CA PHE A 810 -44.90 -33.99 -23.43
C PHE A 810 -46.15 -34.26 -24.28
N ASP A 811 -47.19 -33.46 -24.13
CA ASP A 811 -48.40 -33.54 -24.96
C ASP A 811 -48.24 -32.79 -26.30
N SER A 812 -49.29 -32.79 -27.12
CA SER A 812 -49.31 -32.11 -28.43
C SER A 812 -49.19 -30.58 -28.36
N LYS A 813 -49.24 -29.98 -27.17
CA LYS A 813 -49.04 -28.55 -26.91
C LYS A 813 -47.69 -28.27 -26.26
N GLY A 814 -46.84 -29.29 -26.09
CA GLY A 814 -45.53 -29.16 -25.45
C GLY A 814 -45.57 -29.07 -23.92
N LEU A 815 -46.70 -29.42 -23.28
CA LEU A 815 -46.80 -29.47 -21.82
C LEU A 815 -46.29 -30.79 -21.27
N PRO A 816 -45.48 -30.79 -20.19
CA PRO A 816 -45.03 -32.02 -19.56
C PRO A 816 -46.18 -32.88 -19.05
N THR A 817 -46.11 -34.18 -19.33
CA THR A 817 -47.06 -35.19 -18.83
C THR A 817 -46.41 -36.14 -17.84
N HIS A 818 -45.09 -36.34 -17.92
CA HIS A 818 -44.34 -37.25 -17.05
C HIS A 818 -43.09 -36.58 -16.50
N ASP A 819 -42.69 -36.92 -15.28
CA ASP A 819 -41.44 -36.47 -14.65
C ASP A 819 -40.20 -37.12 -15.29
N ALA A 820 -39.01 -36.70 -14.85
CA ALA A 820 -37.72 -37.20 -15.35
C ALA A 820 -37.52 -38.71 -15.12
N SER A 821 -38.21 -39.30 -14.14
CA SER A 821 -38.16 -40.74 -13.84
C SER A 821 -39.19 -41.55 -14.64
N GLY A 822 -40.00 -40.90 -15.48
CA GLY A 822 -40.99 -41.54 -16.33
C GLY A 822 -42.34 -41.77 -15.66
N ASN A 823 -42.61 -41.17 -14.49
CA ASN A 823 -43.90 -41.26 -13.82
C ASN A 823 -44.85 -40.15 -14.26
N GLU A 824 -46.15 -40.45 -14.34
CA GLU A 824 -47.16 -39.49 -14.74
C GLU A 824 -47.33 -38.36 -13.70
N LEU A 825 -47.38 -37.11 -14.16
CA LEU A 825 -47.46 -35.95 -13.29
C LEU A 825 -48.84 -35.84 -12.63
N SER A 826 -48.86 -35.48 -11.34
CA SER A 826 -50.11 -35.25 -10.61
C SER A 826 -50.94 -34.13 -11.23
N LYS A 827 -52.28 -34.21 -11.09
CA LYS A 827 -53.23 -33.17 -11.58
C LYS A 827 -52.91 -31.76 -11.07
N SER A 828 -52.36 -31.66 -9.85
CA SER A 828 -51.89 -30.40 -9.26
C SER A 828 -50.68 -29.80 -10.01
N ALA A 829 -49.70 -30.66 -10.32
CA ALA A 829 -48.50 -30.26 -11.06
C ALA A 829 -48.84 -29.82 -12.49
N VAL A 830 -49.68 -30.58 -13.19
CA VAL A 830 -50.16 -30.23 -14.54
C VAL A 830 -50.89 -28.89 -14.54
N LYS A 831 -51.75 -28.61 -13.56
CA LYS A 831 -52.45 -27.31 -13.44
C LYS A 831 -51.49 -26.13 -13.21
N LYS A 832 -50.39 -26.37 -12.48
CA LYS A 832 -49.34 -25.36 -12.26
C LYS A 832 -48.56 -25.07 -13.56
N LEU A 833 -48.21 -26.12 -14.30
CA LEU A 833 -47.55 -26.01 -15.61
C LEU A 833 -48.45 -25.32 -16.64
N GLN A 834 -49.75 -25.63 -16.67
CA GLN A 834 -50.72 -24.95 -17.53
C GLN A 834 -50.80 -23.45 -17.23
N LYS A 835 -50.74 -23.05 -15.95
CA LYS A 835 -50.76 -21.63 -15.56
C LYS A 835 -49.50 -20.91 -16.04
N LEU A 836 -48.34 -21.56 -15.99
CA LEU A 836 -47.08 -21.04 -16.52
C LEU A 836 -47.14 -20.91 -18.05
N TYR A 837 -47.68 -21.92 -18.74
CA TYR A 837 -47.91 -21.90 -20.19
C TYR A 837 -48.77 -20.72 -20.62
N THR A 838 -49.93 -20.51 -20.00
CA THR A 838 -50.84 -19.39 -20.32
C THR A 838 -50.22 -18.03 -20.00
N ALA A 839 -49.42 -17.94 -18.93
CA ALA A 839 -48.68 -16.72 -18.63
C ALA A 839 -47.62 -16.40 -19.70
N GLN A 840 -46.95 -17.42 -20.23
CA GLN A 840 -45.99 -17.29 -21.32
C GLN A 840 -46.67 -16.94 -22.65
N GLU A 841 -47.83 -17.53 -22.95
CA GLU A 841 -48.63 -17.21 -24.14
C GLU A 841 -49.01 -15.72 -24.18
N LYS A 842 -49.43 -15.15 -23.05
CA LYS A 842 -49.69 -13.72 -22.95
C LYS A 842 -48.45 -12.87 -23.22
N ARG A 843 -47.27 -13.29 -22.72
CA ARG A 843 -45.99 -12.60 -22.94
C ARG A 843 -45.55 -12.66 -24.41
N TYR A 844 -45.60 -13.84 -25.01
CA TYR A 844 -45.22 -14.08 -26.41
C TYR A 844 -46.12 -13.32 -27.39
N ASN A 845 -47.44 -13.30 -27.15
CA ASN A 845 -48.37 -12.51 -27.96
C ASN A 845 -48.12 -11.00 -27.85
N THR A 846 -47.74 -10.52 -26.66
CA THR A 846 -47.34 -9.12 -26.47
C THR A 846 -46.04 -8.81 -27.24
N TYR A 847 -45.07 -9.74 -27.24
CA TYR A 847 -43.85 -9.63 -28.05
C TYR A 847 -44.14 -9.55 -29.55
N LEU A 848 -44.99 -10.43 -30.08
CA LEU A 848 -45.38 -10.41 -31.50
C LEU A 848 -46.09 -9.11 -31.90
N ASN A 849 -46.92 -8.56 -31.03
CA ASN A 849 -47.61 -7.29 -31.27
C ASN A 849 -46.67 -6.08 -31.24
N ASN A 850 -45.61 -6.11 -30.44
CA ASN A 850 -44.61 -5.03 -30.38
C ASN A 850 -43.58 -5.08 -31.53
N LYS A 851 -43.58 -6.16 -32.34
CA LYS A 851 -42.68 -6.36 -33.49
C LYS A 851 -43.34 -6.01 -34.84
N LYS A 852 -44.65 -5.77 -34.83
CA LYS A 852 -45.42 -5.14 -35.92
C LYS A 852 -45.39 -3.63 -35.72
#